data_AF-A0A345DC13-F1
#
_entry.id   AF-A0A345DC13-F1
#
_cell.length_a   1.000
_cell.length_b   1.000
_cell.length_c   1.000
_cell.angle_alpha   90.00
_cell.angle_beta   90.00
_cell.angle_gamma   90.00
#
_symmetry.space_group_name_H-M   'P 1'
#
loop_
_entity.id
_entity.type
_entity.pdbx_description
1 polymer ?
#
loop_
_entity_poly.entity_id
_entity_poly.type
_entity_poly.pdbx_seq_one_letter_code
_entity_poly.pdbx_strand_id
1 'polypeptide(L)'
;MGMFDYKDYSSSESVELLETSYRLATYANINGFLGIEQSGAIVQSIADTLLSPGLYPNTVNSSLPSGWRELTPAELSLPDSALDATGHYIIESPLLGSVPTGEQAKLLGEYDAQGKLTRVAISYTGTNSMVDVPDYLQLNSGEMAPKLEPLLNALKAFTLKNGLTAEDVIVTGYSLGGGIANLTAEYRETLSGGFFKNANFIGIESPLIYDDASVILNYGYENDVVHRAAGSSDSILTALTEANLGLVNPDKNYSSSIDNTVLFDDMYASALWSLPFSFSLLNIPVSWYAHIDGVFTDAYARIADNPFYNLMEKDSATVVANLSALTRGNTWVGDKSASTSSHYGAPSFIIGSKYDDLLQGGSSNDYIYGGDGDDKIRTGTGTDHVDGGNGNNELQLAGTASDWTVYRLSDGSVFMDAKDKSNFVEADHIQNISFENDLLSQYNPYAVGNGALIDRRYSPIFWYMNKNIAYQSSIEGSNANDNLTGRIVFGQTGHDRLMATSNPSLLHGGEGNDTLLGYLANDRLYGGEGKDVLVGGKGNDYLNGGVDQDFYQFARGDGQDHIAESSGSDTLAFSNNVNANQLWFTKTGNHLLISVIGSTDQVVIDDWYSNSNFQVETIQSSDGKTLSSNKIDALVNAMSAFSPPAAGQTSLPTSYQTALNPTIAANWV
;
A
#
# COMPACT_ATOMS: atom_id res chain seq x y z
N MET A 1 0.22 -6.98 -9.87
CA MET A 1 1.44 -6.18 -10.12
C MET A 1 1.91 -5.76 -8.75
N GLY A 2 3.20 -5.92 -8.43
CA GLY A 2 3.71 -5.55 -7.10
C GLY A 2 3.84 -4.05 -6.94
N MET A 3 3.74 -3.56 -5.70
CA MET A 3 3.80 -2.15 -5.34
C MET A 3 5.02 -1.39 -5.91
N PHE A 4 6.16 -2.08 -6.07
CA PHE A 4 7.41 -1.49 -6.55
C PHE A 4 7.69 -1.75 -8.03
N ASP A 5 6.76 -2.34 -8.78
CA ASP A 5 6.94 -2.65 -10.19
C ASP A 5 7.37 -1.40 -11.00
N TYR A 6 8.47 -1.51 -11.74
CA TYR A 6 9.07 -0.40 -12.49
C TYR A 6 9.52 -0.85 -13.89
N LYS A 7 9.11 -0.09 -14.92
CA LYS A 7 9.35 -0.40 -16.34
C LYS A 7 8.88 -1.83 -16.69
N ASP A 8 9.68 -2.55 -17.46
CA ASP A 8 9.43 -3.94 -17.89
C ASP A 8 10.19 -4.96 -17.01
N TYR A 9 10.71 -4.54 -15.85
CA TYR A 9 11.37 -5.44 -14.91
C TYR A 9 10.36 -6.38 -14.24
N SER A 10 10.81 -7.58 -13.87
CA SER A 10 10.04 -8.41 -12.94
C SER A 10 9.90 -7.72 -11.58
N SER A 11 8.89 -8.11 -10.79
CA SER A 11 8.71 -7.55 -9.44
C SER A 11 9.95 -7.75 -8.56
N SER A 12 10.61 -8.91 -8.65
CA SER A 12 11.88 -9.16 -7.93
C SER A 12 13.04 -8.26 -8.39
N GLU A 13 13.13 -7.95 -9.67
CA GLU A 13 14.16 -7.04 -10.18
C GLU A 13 13.87 -5.59 -9.77
N SER A 14 12.59 -5.21 -9.71
CA SER A 14 12.16 -3.88 -9.29
C SER A 14 12.42 -3.65 -7.79
N VAL A 15 12.12 -4.66 -6.95
CA VAL A 15 12.48 -4.69 -5.52
C VAL A 15 13.99 -4.53 -5.34
N GLU A 16 14.81 -5.36 -6.02
CA GLU A 16 16.27 -5.29 -5.91
C GLU A 16 16.80 -3.91 -6.29
N LEU A 17 16.27 -3.33 -7.37
CA LEU A 17 16.66 -2.01 -7.83
C LEU A 17 16.30 -0.92 -6.81
N LEU A 18 15.10 -0.96 -6.24
CA LEU A 18 14.66 0.00 -5.21
C LEU A 18 15.51 -0.12 -3.95
N GLU A 19 15.70 -1.33 -3.42
CA GLU A 19 16.50 -1.56 -2.21
C GLU A 19 17.97 -1.17 -2.40
N THR A 20 18.57 -1.55 -3.54
CA THR A 20 19.94 -1.15 -3.88
C THR A 20 20.03 0.37 -3.95
N SER A 21 19.08 1.03 -4.63
CA SER A 21 19.05 2.49 -4.74
C SER A 21 18.91 3.17 -3.37
N TYR A 22 18.03 2.66 -2.51
CA TYR A 22 17.85 3.12 -1.14
C TYR A 22 19.14 3.00 -0.33
N ARG A 23 19.80 1.84 -0.35
CA ARG A 23 21.05 1.64 0.38
C ARG A 23 22.20 2.52 -0.14
N LEU A 24 22.28 2.76 -1.45
CA LEU A 24 23.24 3.70 -2.04
C LEU A 24 22.96 5.14 -1.59
N ALA A 25 21.69 5.54 -1.58
CA ALA A 25 21.25 6.85 -1.10
C ALA A 25 21.52 7.05 0.40
N THR A 26 21.19 6.06 1.23
CA THR A 26 21.51 6.04 2.66
C THR A 26 23.02 6.17 2.88
N TYR A 27 23.84 5.38 2.19
CA TYR A 27 25.31 5.48 2.30
C TYR A 27 25.84 6.88 1.91
N ALA A 28 25.32 7.46 0.83
CA ALA A 28 25.71 8.80 0.39
C ALA A 28 25.33 9.88 1.43
N ASN A 29 24.22 9.72 2.16
CA ASN A 29 23.79 10.70 3.15
C ASN A 29 24.56 10.60 4.49
N ILE A 30 24.94 9.39 4.91
CA ILE A 30 25.53 9.16 6.25
C ILE A 30 26.92 9.77 6.42
N ASN A 31 27.67 10.00 5.33
CA ASN A 31 29.01 10.58 5.38
C ASN A 31 29.04 12.12 5.37
N GLY A 32 27.87 12.79 5.44
CA GLY A 32 27.77 14.25 5.44
C GLY A 32 26.51 14.84 6.09
N PHE A 33 25.61 14.03 6.66
CA PHE A 33 24.32 14.48 7.17
C PHE A 33 24.44 15.70 8.10
N LEU A 34 23.81 16.81 7.72
CA LEU A 34 23.83 18.12 8.42
C LEU A 34 25.22 18.74 8.65
N GLY A 35 26.23 18.37 7.85
CA GLY A 35 27.54 19.04 7.83
C GLY A 35 28.46 18.60 8.96
N ILE A 36 28.22 17.43 9.55
CA ILE A 36 28.97 16.94 10.69
C ILE A 36 29.89 15.80 10.22
N GLU A 37 31.19 16.12 10.12
CA GLU A 37 32.25 15.13 9.90
C GLU A 37 32.27 14.08 11.03
N GLN A 38 32.54 12.81 10.69
CA GLN A 38 32.68 11.69 11.65
C GLN A 38 33.71 11.91 12.79
N SER A 39 34.45 13.03 12.81
CA SER A 39 35.41 13.34 13.88
C SER A 39 34.84 14.07 15.11
N GLY A 40 33.54 14.34 15.19
CA GLY A 40 32.93 15.07 16.30
C GLY A 40 32.01 14.23 17.20
N ALA A 41 32.28 14.19 18.50
CA ALA A 41 31.49 13.51 19.55
C ALA A 41 29.99 13.88 19.62
N ILE A 42 29.51 14.81 18.79
CA ILE A 42 28.14 15.31 18.76
C ILE A 42 27.26 14.52 17.77
N VAL A 43 27.75 14.09 16.59
CA VAL A 43 26.99 13.20 15.70
C VAL A 43 26.91 11.79 16.24
N GLN A 44 28.00 11.30 16.85
CA GLN A 44 27.94 10.08 17.62
C GLN A 44 26.88 10.25 18.73
N SER A 45 26.77 11.40 19.41
CA SER A 45 25.70 11.60 20.38
C SER A 45 24.29 11.74 19.78
N ILE A 46 24.11 12.33 18.59
CA ILE A 46 22.79 12.50 17.97
C ILE A 46 22.32 11.18 17.34
N ALA A 47 23.18 10.46 16.63
CA ALA A 47 22.92 9.10 16.18
C ALA A 47 22.83 8.10 17.35
N ASP A 48 23.65 8.20 18.40
CA ASP A 48 23.51 7.31 19.57
C ASP A 48 22.28 7.68 20.44
N THR A 49 21.76 8.91 20.35
CA THR A 49 20.54 9.36 21.06
C THR A 49 19.25 9.17 20.24
N LEU A 50 19.31 9.30 18.90
CA LEU A 50 18.19 9.11 17.95
C LEU A 50 18.17 7.71 17.32
N LEU A 51 19.26 6.95 17.35
CA LEU A 51 19.43 5.64 16.70
C LEU A 51 20.20 4.68 17.59
N SER A 52 20.13 4.84 18.92
CA SER A 52 20.62 3.81 19.84
C SER A 52 20.01 2.48 19.37
N PRO A 53 20.80 1.48 18.95
CA PRO A 53 20.24 0.29 18.29
C PRO A 53 19.26 -0.49 19.16
N GLY A 54 19.31 -0.30 20.48
CA GLY A 54 18.34 -0.87 21.42
C GLY A 54 17.06 -0.05 21.59
N LEU A 55 17.04 1.22 21.18
CA LEU A 55 15.90 2.13 21.28
C LEU A 55 15.15 2.24 19.94
N TYR A 56 15.86 2.31 18.82
CA TYR A 56 15.29 2.38 17.46
C TYR A 56 15.80 1.19 16.66
N PRO A 57 15.13 0.05 16.74
CA PRO A 57 15.77 -1.23 16.43
C PRO A 57 15.40 -1.76 15.03
N ASN A 58 14.55 -1.03 14.28
CA ASN A 58 14.13 -1.29 12.90
C ASN A 58 15.05 -0.48 11.96
N THR A 59 16.21 -1.04 11.60
CA THR A 59 17.22 -0.28 10.85
C THR A 59 17.92 -1.10 9.78
N VAL A 60 18.26 -0.45 8.67
CA VAL A 60 19.15 -0.98 7.63
C VAL A 60 20.61 -0.76 7.96
N ASN A 61 21.45 -1.62 7.38
CA ASN A 61 22.89 -1.46 7.44
C ASN A 61 23.34 -0.27 6.56
N SER A 62 24.01 0.70 7.18
CA SER A 62 24.55 1.90 6.55
C SER A 62 25.74 1.68 5.61
N SER A 63 26.29 0.46 5.55
CA SER A 63 27.35 0.10 4.62
C SER A 63 26.84 -0.16 3.21
N LEU A 64 27.72 0.06 2.24
CA LEU A 64 27.43 -0.22 0.84
C LEU A 64 26.92 -1.67 0.63
N PRO A 65 26.02 -1.88 -0.35
CA PRO A 65 25.64 -3.23 -0.76
C PRO A 65 26.85 -4.06 -1.19
N SER A 66 26.75 -5.39 -1.01
CA SER A 66 27.83 -6.29 -1.41
C SER A 66 28.16 -6.11 -2.89
N GLY A 67 29.44 -6.03 -3.22
CA GLY A 67 29.92 -5.78 -4.58
C GLY A 67 30.05 -4.31 -4.96
N TRP A 68 29.49 -3.37 -4.19
CA TRP A 68 29.57 -1.94 -4.47
C TRP A 68 30.78 -1.28 -3.80
N ARG A 69 31.40 -0.33 -4.51
CA ARG A 69 32.43 0.57 -3.96
C ARG A 69 32.38 1.95 -4.62
N GLU A 70 32.97 2.93 -3.95
CA GLU A 70 33.20 4.24 -4.54
C GLU A 70 34.19 4.15 -5.73
N LEU A 71 33.89 4.95 -6.77
CA LEU A 71 34.79 5.20 -7.89
C LEU A 71 35.68 6.39 -7.55
N THR A 72 36.96 6.28 -7.87
CA THR A 72 37.95 7.34 -7.59
C THR A 72 37.98 8.40 -8.69
N PRO A 73 38.43 9.64 -8.40
CA PRO A 73 38.62 10.67 -9.43
C PRO A 73 39.49 10.19 -10.59
N ALA A 74 40.57 9.45 -10.28
CA ALA A 74 41.46 8.88 -11.29
C ALA A 74 40.76 7.90 -12.24
N GLU A 75 39.87 7.05 -11.72
CA GLU A 75 39.07 6.12 -12.55
C GLU A 75 38.13 6.87 -13.49
N LEU A 76 37.55 7.97 -12.99
CA LEU A 76 36.61 8.84 -13.70
C LEU A 76 37.29 9.92 -14.56
N SER A 77 38.63 9.97 -14.60
CA SER A 77 39.41 11.01 -15.28
C SER A 77 39.08 12.44 -14.80
N LEU A 78 38.76 12.57 -13.51
CA LEU A 78 38.52 13.82 -12.80
C LEU A 78 39.74 14.18 -11.92
N PRO A 79 39.98 15.48 -11.65
CA PRO A 79 41.02 15.89 -10.71
C PRO A 79 40.61 15.57 -9.27
N ASP A 80 41.59 15.41 -8.37
CA ASP A 80 41.32 15.21 -6.93
C ASP A 80 40.50 16.37 -6.32
N SER A 81 40.60 17.57 -6.88
CA SER A 81 39.80 18.74 -6.50
C SER A 81 38.31 18.65 -6.89
N ALA A 82 37.90 17.58 -7.57
CA ALA A 82 36.49 17.29 -7.81
C ALA A 82 35.79 16.75 -6.56
N LEU A 83 36.56 16.28 -5.57
CA LEU A 83 36.05 15.86 -4.28
C LEU A 83 36.10 16.98 -3.25
N ASP A 84 35.12 16.99 -2.35
CA ASP A 84 35.14 17.79 -1.13
C ASP A 84 35.97 17.11 -0.02
N ALA A 85 35.98 17.71 1.17
CA ALA A 85 36.72 17.17 2.32
C ALA A 85 36.18 15.83 2.84
N THR A 86 34.92 15.49 2.53
CA THR A 86 34.23 14.27 2.98
C THR A 86 34.24 13.16 1.91
N GLY A 87 34.87 13.42 0.76
CA GLY A 87 35.02 12.48 -0.34
C GLY A 87 33.80 12.39 -1.25
N HIS A 88 32.95 13.41 -1.29
CA HIS A 88 31.85 13.56 -2.24
C HIS A 88 32.26 14.37 -3.46
N TYR A 89 31.68 14.04 -4.61
CA TYR A 89 31.84 14.83 -5.82
C TYR A 89 31.02 16.12 -5.71
N ILE A 90 31.69 17.25 -5.96
CA ILE A 90 31.10 18.59 -5.86
C ILE A 90 30.20 18.83 -7.09
N ILE A 91 28.95 19.20 -6.83
CA ILE A 91 28.04 19.80 -7.81
C ILE A 91 28.07 21.32 -7.60
N GLU A 92 28.12 22.08 -8.70
CA GLU A 92 28.18 23.54 -8.60
C GLU A 92 26.79 24.12 -8.30
N SER A 93 26.66 24.85 -7.19
CA SER A 93 25.44 25.58 -6.85
C SER A 93 25.11 26.63 -7.92
N PRO A 94 23.87 26.67 -8.45
CA PRO A 94 23.41 27.73 -9.35
C PRO A 94 23.54 29.14 -8.74
N LEU A 95 23.43 29.26 -7.41
CA LEU A 95 23.40 30.54 -6.69
C LEU A 95 24.75 30.94 -6.10
N LEU A 96 25.50 29.98 -5.58
CA LEU A 96 26.73 30.21 -4.80
C LEU A 96 28.01 29.83 -5.56
N GLY A 97 27.88 29.15 -6.70
CA GLY A 97 29.02 28.60 -7.45
C GLY A 97 29.66 27.41 -6.74
N SER A 98 30.93 27.13 -7.03
CA SER A 98 31.64 26.01 -6.40
C SER A 98 32.00 26.33 -4.94
N VAL A 99 31.26 25.74 -4.02
CA VAL A 99 31.51 25.83 -2.57
C VAL A 99 32.03 24.49 -2.04
N PRO A 100 33.00 24.47 -1.09
CA PRO A 100 33.53 23.22 -0.51
C PRO A 100 32.53 22.44 0.36
N THR A 101 31.37 23.02 0.58
CA THR A 101 30.23 22.53 1.35
C THR A 101 29.02 22.80 0.48
N GLY A 102 28.23 21.80 0.09
CA GLY A 102 27.25 21.97 -0.98
C GLY A 102 26.62 20.66 -1.43
N GLU A 103 25.75 20.73 -2.44
CA GLU A 103 25.20 19.56 -3.15
C GLU A 103 26.30 18.61 -3.61
N GLN A 104 26.17 17.35 -3.21
CA GLN A 104 27.24 16.37 -3.27
C GLN A 104 26.71 15.05 -3.81
N ALA A 105 27.57 14.32 -4.52
CA ALA A 105 27.21 13.02 -5.08
C ALA A 105 28.29 11.98 -4.78
N LYS A 106 27.87 10.73 -4.66
CA LYS A 106 28.76 9.57 -4.70
C LYS A 106 28.61 8.89 -6.05
N LEU A 107 29.75 8.61 -6.70
CA LEU A 107 29.83 7.81 -7.91
C LEU A 107 30.32 6.42 -7.52
N LEU A 108 29.53 5.40 -7.83
CA LEU A 108 29.76 4.05 -7.34
C LEU A 108 29.77 3.03 -8.49
N GLY A 109 30.46 1.92 -8.29
CA GLY A 109 30.48 0.79 -9.22
C GLY A 109 30.22 -0.51 -8.49
N GLU A 110 29.41 -1.37 -9.10
CA GLU A 110 29.17 -2.74 -8.67
C GLU A 110 30.10 -3.70 -9.41
N TYR A 111 30.67 -4.66 -8.69
CA TYR A 111 31.58 -5.65 -9.22
C TYR A 111 31.11 -7.06 -8.87
N ASP A 112 31.15 -7.96 -9.85
CA ASP A 112 30.90 -9.37 -9.61
C ASP A 112 32.04 -10.04 -8.80
N ALA A 113 31.84 -11.31 -8.44
CA ALA A 113 32.83 -12.08 -7.68
C ALA A 113 34.18 -12.26 -8.41
N GLN A 114 34.24 -11.99 -9.72
CA GLN A 114 35.46 -12.03 -10.52
C GLN A 114 36.11 -10.64 -10.69
N GLY A 115 35.50 -9.60 -10.11
CA GLY A 115 35.98 -8.22 -10.17
C GLY A 115 35.63 -7.50 -11.47
N LYS A 116 34.67 -7.98 -12.26
CA LYS A 116 34.16 -7.30 -13.45
C LYS A 116 33.07 -6.31 -13.04
N LEU A 117 33.15 -5.08 -13.56
CA LEU A 117 32.11 -4.06 -13.36
C LEU A 117 30.79 -4.50 -14.03
N THR A 118 29.69 -4.47 -13.28
CA THR A 118 28.35 -4.89 -13.73
C THR A 118 27.38 -3.72 -13.81
N ARG A 119 27.39 -2.82 -12.82
CA ARG A 119 26.55 -1.61 -12.78
C ARG A 119 27.35 -0.42 -12.30
N VAL A 120 26.87 0.77 -12.60
CA VAL A 120 27.37 2.01 -12.00
C VAL A 120 26.22 2.83 -11.44
N ALA A 121 26.50 3.66 -10.44
CA ALA A 121 25.51 4.54 -9.87
C ALA A 121 26.04 5.96 -9.67
N ILE A 122 25.14 6.93 -9.82
CA ILE A 122 25.26 8.24 -9.19
C ILE A 122 24.18 8.34 -8.11
N SER A 123 24.62 8.55 -6.88
CA SER A 123 23.76 8.81 -5.74
C SER A 123 23.94 10.25 -5.30
N TYR A 124 22.93 11.07 -5.51
CA TYR A 124 22.89 12.44 -5.01
C TYR A 124 22.56 12.45 -3.51
N THR A 125 23.21 13.34 -2.76
CA THR A 125 22.95 13.49 -1.32
C THR A 125 21.77 14.42 -1.06
N GLY A 126 21.11 14.22 0.08
CA GLY A 126 20.20 15.18 0.66
C GLY A 126 20.91 16.45 1.16
N THR A 127 20.22 17.28 1.96
CA THR A 127 20.84 18.45 2.62
C THR A 127 21.96 18.00 3.55
N ASN A 128 23.20 18.18 3.13
CA ASN A 128 24.37 17.96 3.95
C ASN A 128 24.99 19.29 4.41
N SER A 129 24.49 20.42 3.91
CA SER A 129 24.93 21.75 4.30
C SER A 129 23.77 22.74 4.32
N MET A 130 23.77 23.64 5.29
CA MET A 130 22.81 24.74 5.36
C MET A 130 22.91 25.70 4.15
N VAL A 131 23.98 25.60 3.36
CA VAL A 131 24.15 26.36 2.11
C VAL A 131 23.34 25.78 0.95
N ASP A 132 22.78 24.57 1.07
CA ASP A 132 22.00 23.91 0.02
C ASP A 132 20.55 24.41 0.00
N VAL A 133 20.06 24.95 1.13
CA VAL A 133 18.68 25.41 1.31
C VAL A 133 18.23 26.43 0.23
N PRO A 134 19.06 27.39 -0.21
CA PRO A 134 18.72 28.26 -1.33
C PRO A 134 18.59 27.53 -2.67
N ASP A 135 19.34 26.46 -2.91
CA ASP A 135 19.31 25.70 -4.18
C ASP A 135 18.03 24.87 -4.32
N TYR A 136 17.37 24.52 -3.21
CA TYR A 136 15.98 24.02 -3.22
C TYR A 136 15.01 24.95 -3.96
N LEU A 137 15.25 26.27 -3.94
CA LEU A 137 14.41 27.22 -4.66
C LEU A 137 14.55 27.11 -6.18
N GLN A 138 15.60 26.43 -6.65
CA GLN A 138 15.96 26.29 -8.06
C GLN A 138 15.78 24.87 -8.62
N LEU A 139 15.44 23.87 -7.80
CA LEU A 139 15.20 22.51 -8.29
C LEU A 139 14.17 22.48 -9.43
N ASN A 140 13.03 23.15 -9.22
CA ASN A 140 11.92 23.19 -10.16
C ASN A 140 12.16 24.11 -11.37
N SER A 141 13.18 24.98 -11.32
CA SER A 141 13.45 25.93 -12.43
C SER A 141 14.29 25.31 -13.55
N GLY A 142 14.89 24.13 -13.32
CA GLY A 142 15.81 23.48 -14.23
C GLY A 142 17.21 24.11 -14.28
N GLU A 143 17.47 25.19 -13.52
CA GLU A 143 18.77 25.87 -13.50
C GLU A 143 19.91 24.99 -13.00
N MET A 144 19.57 23.97 -12.21
CA MET A 144 20.52 23.00 -11.70
C MET A 144 20.93 21.94 -12.73
N ALA A 145 20.10 21.63 -13.74
CA ALA A 145 20.38 20.55 -14.69
C ALA A 145 21.72 20.72 -15.44
N PRO A 146 22.07 21.91 -15.99
CA PRO A 146 23.38 22.13 -16.61
C PRO A 146 24.58 21.96 -15.67
N LYS A 147 24.39 22.05 -14.35
CA LYS A 147 25.45 21.89 -13.34
C LYS A 147 25.80 20.43 -13.09
N LEU A 148 24.91 19.50 -13.48
CA LEU A 148 25.13 18.06 -13.39
C LEU A 148 26.02 17.51 -14.52
N GLU A 149 26.08 18.21 -15.67
CA GLU A 149 26.82 17.81 -16.88
C GLU A 149 28.25 17.32 -16.63
N PRO A 150 29.12 17.98 -15.83
CA PRO A 150 30.49 17.53 -15.64
C PRO A 150 30.59 16.13 -15.05
N LEU A 151 29.82 15.83 -14.01
CA LEU A 151 29.81 14.52 -13.35
C LEU A 151 29.14 13.46 -14.23
N LEU A 152 28.00 13.80 -14.84
CA LEU A 152 27.28 12.90 -15.73
C LEU A 152 28.12 12.52 -16.97
N ASN A 153 28.89 13.47 -17.53
CA ASN A 153 29.82 13.18 -18.62
C ASN A 153 30.98 12.27 -18.19
N ALA A 154 31.52 12.45 -16.97
CA ALA A 154 32.56 11.59 -16.43
C ALA A 154 32.04 10.16 -16.19
N LEU A 155 30.84 10.03 -15.60
CA LEU A 155 30.19 8.74 -15.40
C LEU A 155 29.92 8.05 -16.73
N LYS A 156 29.29 8.74 -17.70
CA LYS A 156 29.07 8.24 -19.06
C LYS A 156 30.36 7.69 -19.69
N ALA A 157 31.44 8.45 -19.61
CA ALA A 157 32.73 8.04 -20.19
C ALA A 157 33.27 6.77 -19.53
N PHE A 158 33.16 6.68 -18.19
CA PHE A 158 33.55 5.49 -17.44
C PHE A 158 32.68 4.28 -17.77
N THR A 159 31.36 4.43 -17.85
CA THR A 159 30.41 3.38 -18.21
C THR A 159 30.75 2.78 -19.58
N LEU A 160 30.86 3.64 -20.60
CA LEU A 160 31.16 3.22 -21.97
C LEU A 160 32.54 2.57 -22.09
N LYS A 161 33.55 3.09 -21.37
CA LYS A 161 34.91 2.52 -21.35
C LYS A 161 34.94 1.10 -20.81
N ASN A 162 34.02 0.75 -19.92
CA ASN A 162 33.91 -0.59 -19.34
C ASN A 162 32.92 -1.50 -20.08
N GLY A 163 32.39 -1.07 -21.23
CA GLY A 163 31.50 -1.88 -22.06
C GLY A 163 30.07 -1.97 -21.54
N LEU A 164 29.69 -1.10 -20.61
CA LEU A 164 28.34 -0.96 -20.11
C LEU A 164 27.56 0.10 -20.91
N THR A 165 26.25 0.08 -20.76
CA THR A 165 25.29 0.99 -21.40
C THR A 165 24.57 1.86 -20.36
N ALA A 166 23.61 2.67 -20.80
CA ALA A 166 22.79 3.47 -19.91
C ALA A 166 21.88 2.63 -19.01
N GLU A 167 21.42 1.46 -19.48
CA GLU A 167 20.55 0.55 -18.73
C GLU A 167 21.26 -0.05 -17.51
N ASP A 168 22.59 -0.04 -17.51
CA ASP A 168 23.45 -0.48 -16.39
C ASP A 168 23.72 0.65 -15.37
N VAL A 169 23.07 1.82 -15.54
CA VAL A 169 23.26 3.00 -14.69
C VAL A 169 22.05 3.19 -13.76
N ILE A 170 22.35 3.35 -12.48
CA ILE A 170 21.38 3.78 -11.46
C ILE A 170 21.59 5.26 -11.15
N VAL A 171 20.52 6.04 -11.20
CA VAL A 171 20.46 7.45 -10.81
C VAL A 171 19.49 7.54 -9.63
N THR A 172 20.01 7.88 -8.45
CA THR A 172 19.21 7.90 -7.23
C THR A 172 19.64 8.99 -6.26
N GLY A 173 18.85 9.16 -5.21
CA GLY A 173 19.16 10.01 -4.07
C GLY A 173 17.99 10.06 -3.09
N TYR A 174 18.27 10.57 -1.91
CA TYR A 174 17.30 10.77 -0.83
C TYR A 174 17.08 12.26 -0.61
N SER A 175 15.84 12.69 -0.31
CA SER A 175 15.53 14.10 -0.02
C SER A 175 15.87 15.00 -1.22
N LEU A 176 16.67 16.06 -1.04
CA LEU A 176 17.24 16.86 -2.13
C LEU A 176 17.83 15.99 -3.24
N GLY A 177 18.54 14.94 -2.89
CA GLY A 177 19.12 14.01 -3.85
C GLY A 177 18.07 13.28 -4.69
N GLY A 178 16.92 12.95 -4.09
CA GLY A 178 15.76 12.42 -4.80
C GLY A 178 15.18 13.44 -5.78
N GLY A 179 15.15 14.71 -5.38
CA GLY A 179 14.77 15.83 -6.25
C GLY A 179 15.72 15.98 -7.44
N ILE A 180 17.03 15.88 -7.22
CA ILE A 180 18.03 15.93 -8.29
C ILE A 180 17.94 14.70 -9.21
N ALA A 181 17.58 13.53 -8.67
CA ALA A 181 17.31 12.34 -9.48
C ALA A 181 16.10 12.57 -10.41
N ASN A 182 15.02 13.18 -9.91
CA ASN A 182 13.86 13.60 -10.72
C ASN A 182 14.26 14.61 -11.81
N LEU A 183 15.06 15.60 -11.45
CA LEU A 183 15.57 16.58 -12.41
C LEU A 183 16.43 15.90 -13.50
N THR A 184 17.28 14.96 -13.10
CA THR A 184 18.10 14.20 -14.05
C THR A 184 17.22 13.35 -14.97
N ALA A 185 16.14 12.77 -14.46
CA ALA A 185 15.14 12.03 -15.23
C ALA A 185 14.41 12.94 -16.23
N GLU A 186 13.99 14.13 -15.83
CA GLU A 186 13.34 15.10 -16.71
C GLU A 186 14.24 15.51 -17.90
N TYR A 187 15.52 15.79 -17.63
CA TYR A 187 16.49 16.25 -18.62
C TYR A 187 17.33 15.13 -19.24
N ARG A 188 16.99 13.85 -19.02
CA ARG A 188 17.76 12.66 -19.46
C ARG A 188 18.08 12.61 -20.95
N GLU A 189 17.23 13.21 -21.79
CA GLU A 189 17.36 13.25 -23.25
C GLU A 189 18.40 14.27 -23.73
N THR A 190 18.71 15.28 -22.91
CA THR A 190 19.61 16.37 -23.27
C THR A 190 20.94 16.29 -22.52
N LEU A 191 20.91 15.94 -21.23
CA LEU A 191 22.10 15.82 -20.40
C LEU A 191 23.07 14.79 -20.96
N SER A 192 24.34 15.17 -21.04
CA SER A 192 25.41 14.32 -21.56
C SER A 192 25.11 13.75 -22.95
N GLY A 193 24.40 14.53 -23.78
CA GLY A 193 24.00 14.14 -25.13
C GLY A 193 23.02 12.97 -25.19
N GLY A 194 22.12 12.87 -24.21
CA GLY A 194 21.04 11.88 -24.20
C GLY A 194 21.45 10.47 -23.79
N PHE A 195 22.62 10.31 -23.17
CA PHE A 195 23.09 8.99 -22.74
C PHE A 195 22.15 8.35 -21.71
N PHE A 196 21.65 9.14 -20.75
CA PHE A 196 20.87 8.63 -19.62
C PHE A 196 19.40 8.34 -19.95
N LYS A 197 18.98 8.46 -21.22
CA LYS A 197 17.60 8.22 -21.67
C LYS A 197 16.98 6.92 -21.11
N ASN A 198 17.76 5.84 -21.10
CA ASN A 198 17.32 4.51 -20.66
C ASN A 198 17.86 4.12 -19.28
N ALA A 199 18.48 5.04 -18.53
CA ALA A 199 18.98 4.76 -17.19
C ALA A 199 17.84 4.45 -16.21
N ASN A 200 18.19 3.86 -15.06
CA ASN A 200 17.24 3.57 -14.00
C ASN A 200 17.20 4.74 -13.01
N PHE A 201 16.03 5.33 -12.83
CA PHE A 201 15.84 6.49 -11.97
C PHE A 201 14.96 6.12 -10.78
N ILE A 202 15.49 6.27 -9.58
CA ILE A 202 14.77 6.03 -8.33
C ILE A 202 14.91 7.27 -7.44
N GLY A 203 13.81 8.01 -7.24
CA GLY A 203 13.76 9.15 -6.34
C GLY A 203 13.21 8.74 -4.97
N ILE A 204 13.90 9.10 -3.88
CA ILE A 204 13.49 8.69 -2.53
C ILE A 204 13.23 9.93 -1.67
N GLU A 205 12.07 9.97 -1.02
CA GLU A 205 11.54 11.13 -0.26
C GLU A 205 11.72 12.44 -1.04
N SER A 206 11.40 12.41 -2.33
CA SER A 206 11.71 13.49 -3.24
C SER A 206 10.74 14.66 -3.06
N PRO A 207 11.22 15.90 -2.86
CA PRO A 207 10.33 17.06 -2.87
C PRO A 207 9.82 17.41 -4.27
N LEU A 208 10.58 17.12 -5.32
CA LEU A 208 10.25 17.37 -6.73
C LEU A 208 9.79 16.07 -7.39
N ILE A 209 8.69 16.10 -8.13
CA ILE A 209 8.16 14.94 -8.85
C ILE A 209 8.12 15.23 -10.35
N TYR A 210 8.93 14.50 -11.11
CA TYR A 210 8.77 14.37 -12.55
C TYR A 210 7.78 13.23 -12.84
N ASP A 211 6.53 13.59 -13.14
CA ASP A 211 5.45 12.61 -13.19
C ASP A 211 5.37 11.81 -14.50
N ASP A 212 6.28 10.85 -14.64
CA ASP A 212 6.27 9.84 -15.71
C ASP A 212 6.72 8.48 -15.15
N ALA A 213 5.73 7.63 -14.84
CA ALA A 213 5.94 6.29 -14.28
C ALA A 213 6.75 5.36 -15.19
N SER A 214 6.88 5.67 -16.49
CA SER A 214 7.73 4.90 -17.41
C SER A 214 9.21 5.24 -17.29
N VAL A 215 9.54 6.32 -16.58
CA VAL A 215 10.87 6.90 -16.51
C VAL A 215 11.46 6.82 -15.12
N ILE A 216 10.70 7.16 -14.08
CA ILE A 216 11.19 7.24 -12.70
C ILE A 216 10.18 6.59 -11.75
N LEU A 217 10.70 5.88 -10.76
CA LEU A 217 9.95 5.45 -9.59
C LEU A 217 10.31 6.37 -8.43
N ASN A 218 9.31 7.07 -7.90
CA ASN A 218 9.41 7.84 -6.67
C ASN A 218 8.80 7.03 -5.53
N TYR A 219 9.56 6.87 -4.44
CA TYR A 219 9.04 6.35 -3.20
C TYR A 219 9.21 7.39 -2.12
N GLY A 220 8.20 7.56 -1.28
CA GLY A 220 8.35 8.24 0.00
C GLY A 220 7.17 7.96 0.92
N TYR A 221 7.26 8.44 2.15
CA TYR A 221 6.17 8.29 3.11
C TYR A 221 5.19 9.47 3.01
N GLU A 222 3.88 9.20 3.11
CA GLU A 222 2.86 10.27 3.09
C GLU A 222 2.95 11.19 4.31
N ASN A 223 3.47 10.68 5.42
CA ASN A 223 3.74 11.43 6.63
C ASN A 223 5.16 12.03 6.67
N ASP A 224 5.92 11.94 5.58
CA ASP A 224 7.11 12.74 5.35
C ASP A 224 6.72 14.09 4.72
N VAL A 225 7.03 15.17 5.43
CA VAL A 225 6.68 16.53 4.99
C VAL A 225 7.51 17.04 3.80
N VAL A 226 8.65 16.41 3.50
CA VAL A 226 9.50 16.75 2.37
C VAL A 226 9.02 16.05 1.11
N HIS A 227 8.57 14.80 1.23
CA HIS A 227 8.05 14.03 0.10
C HIS A 227 6.92 14.77 -0.59
N ARG A 228 7.03 14.89 -1.92
CA ARG A 228 6.07 15.57 -2.81
C ARG A 228 5.79 17.04 -2.48
N ALA A 229 6.59 17.67 -1.61
CA ALA A 229 6.31 19.03 -1.11
C ALA A 229 6.28 20.11 -2.20
N ALA A 230 7.18 20.00 -3.19
CA ALA A 230 7.13 20.84 -4.39
C ALA A 230 6.27 20.20 -5.50
N GLY A 231 6.20 18.85 -5.51
CA GLY A 231 5.45 18.08 -6.49
C GLY A 231 5.95 18.39 -7.90
N SER A 232 5.02 18.56 -8.83
CA SER A 232 5.30 18.94 -10.23
C SER A 232 5.14 20.45 -10.51
N SER A 233 5.13 21.31 -9.47
CA SER A 233 4.92 22.75 -9.64
C SER A 233 6.12 23.42 -10.34
N ASP A 234 5.89 24.49 -11.11
CA ASP A 234 6.95 25.23 -11.84
C ASP A 234 8.01 25.86 -10.92
N SER A 235 7.68 26.11 -9.66
CA SER A 235 8.61 26.64 -8.66
C SER A 235 8.19 26.23 -7.25
N ILE A 236 9.15 26.13 -6.33
CA ILE A 236 8.81 25.89 -4.93
C ILE A 236 8.03 27.05 -4.30
N LEU A 237 8.16 28.28 -4.80
CA LEU A 237 7.35 29.40 -4.31
C LEU A 237 5.87 29.21 -4.68
N THR A 238 5.60 28.69 -5.88
CA THR A 238 4.26 28.29 -6.31
C THR A 238 3.74 27.17 -5.40
N ALA A 239 4.54 26.11 -5.22
CA ALA A 239 4.18 24.99 -4.35
C ALA A 239 3.91 25.44 -2.91
N LEU A 240 4.77 26.28 -2.33
CA LEU A 240 4.58 26.87 -1.00
C LEU A 240 3.29 27.69 -0.95
N THR A 241 2.97 28.46 -1.99
CA THR A 241 1.72 29.23 -2.04
C THR A 241 0.49 28.32 -2.06
N GLU A 242 0.52 27.23 -2.84
CA GLU A 242 -0.51 26.18 -2.84
C GLU A 242 -0.63 25.51 -1.46
N ALA A 243 0.51 25.31 -0.79
CA ALA A 243 0.68 24.77 0.56
C ALA A 243 0.41 25.81 1.68
N ASN A 244 -0.35 26.88 1.41
CA ASN A 244 -0.64 27.95 2.36
C ASN A 244 0.62 28.52 3.04
N LEU A 245 1.63 28.86 2.24
CA LEU A 245 2.97 29.30 2.64
C LEU A 245 3.75 28.25 3.45
N GLY A 246 3.58 26.97 3.10
CA GLY A 246 4.25 25.84 3.77
C GLY A 246 3.64 25.47 5.12
N LEU A 247 2.46 26.02 5.46
CA LEU A 247 1.73 25.69 6.69
C LEU A 247 0.98 24.36 6.62
N VAL A 248 0.80 23.82 5.41
CA VAL A 248 0.29 22.48 5.13
C VAL A 248 1.12 21.87 4.00
N ASN A 249 1.34 20.56 3.98
CA ASN A 249 1.78 19.87 2.77
C ASN A 249 0.59 19.01 2.28
N PRO A 250 -0.07 19.36 1.16
CA PRO A 250 -1.19 18.58 0.67
C PRO A 250 -0.69 17.23 0.14
N ASP A 251 -1.35 16.16 0.54
CA ASP A 251 -1.14 14.82 -0.03
C ASP A 251 -1.59 14.85 -1.51
N LYS A 252 -0.61 14.77 -2.43
CA LYS A 252 -0.79 14.93 -3.88
C LYS A 252 -0.45 13.62 -4.58
N ASN A 253 -1.36 13.10 -5.39
CA ASN A 253 -1.13 11.83 -6.09
C ASN A 253 -0.39 12.02 -7.41
N TYR A 254 0.55 11.12 -7.71
CA TYR A 254 1.38 11.13 -8.92
C TYR A 254 1.55 9.71 -9.47
N SER A 255 1.42 9.54 -10.78
CA SER A 255 1.54 8.22 -11.42
C SER A 255 2.91 7.55 -11.21
N SER A 256 3.96 8.36 -11.07
CA SER A 256 5.34 7.94 -10.83
C SER A 256 5.69 7.75 -9.35
N SER A 257 4.79 8.07 -8.43
CA SER A 257 5.02 8.03 -6.98
C SER A 257 4.19 6.92 -6.34
N ILE A 258 4.72 6.37 -5.27
CA ILE A 258 3.96 5.57 -4.31
C ILE A 258 3.42 6.54 -3.27
N ASP A 259 2.10 6.67 -3.21
CA ASP A 259 1.48 7.81 -2.55
C ASP A 259 0.94 7.52 -1.15
N ASN A 260 0.58 6.27 -0.85
CA ASN A 260 -0.21 5.90 0.34
C ASN A 260 0.56 5.05 1.35
N THR A 261 1.86 5.33 1.57
CA THR A 261 2.68 4.60 2.54
C THR A 261 2.97 5.44 3.79
N VAL A 262 2.64 4.92 4.97
CA VAL A 262 2.88 5.56 6.26
C VAL A 262 4.05 4.87 6.98
N LEU A 263 5.05 5.66 7.39
CA LEU A 263 6.03 5.21 8.38
C LEU A 263 5.46 5.47 9.79
N PHE A 264 4.97 4.42 10.45
CA PHE A 264 4.30 4.57 11.75
C PHE A 264 5.33 4.66 12.89
N ASP A 265 5.89 5.86 13.05
CA ASP A 265 6.89 6.19 14.06
C ASP A 265 6.28 6.77 15.35
N ASP A 266 7.13 7.04 16.36
CA ASP A 266 6.73 7.59 17.65
C ASP A 266 6.01 8.94 17.54
N MET A 267 6.38 9.76 16.56
CA MET A 267 5.80 11.08 16.35
C MET A 267 4.43 11.00 15.71
N TYR A 268 4.27 10.15 14.69
CA TYR A 268 2.98 9.89 14.04
C TYR A 268 1.99 9.26 15.03
N ALA A 269 2.46 8.35 15.89
CA ALA A 269 1.66 7.78 16.97
C ALA A 269 1.20 8.82 18.00
N SER A 270 2.03 9.83 18.27
CA SER A 270 1.81 10.83 19.31
C SER A 270 0.53 11.66 19.12
N ALA A 271 -0.06 12.08 20.24
CA ALA A 271 -1.15 13.06 20.24
C ALA A 271 -0.71 14.43 19.72
N LEU A 272 0.60 14.71 19.66
CA LEU A 272 1.14 15.92 19.05
C LEU A 272 0.83 15.99 17.55
N TRP A 273 0.79 14.85 16.84
CA TRP A 273 0.54 14.81 15.40
C TRP A 273 -0.81 15.43 15.00
N SER A 274 -1.81 15.31 15.87
CA SER A 274 -3.16 15.84 15.63
C SER A 274 -3.28 17.35 15.90
N LEU A 275 -2.23 18.03 16.36
CA LEU A 275 -2.28 19.47 16.57
C LEU A 275 -2.28 20.22 15.22
N PRO A 276 -2.94 21.39 15.12
CA PRO A 276 -2.84 22.23 13.93
C PRO A 276 -1.38 22.58 13.62
N PHE A 277 -1.02 22.59 12.33
CA PHE A 277 0.33 22.89 11.83
C PHE A 277 1.41 21.86 12.21
N SER A 278 1.03 20.67 12.69
CA SER A 278 1.97 19.58 12.95
C SER A 278 2.68 19.15 11.66
N PHE A 279 1.94 19.03 10.55
CA PHE A 279 2.46 18.70 9.23
C PHE A 279 2.77 19.95 8.40
N SER A 280 3.96 20.52 8.62
CA SER A 280 4.43 21.72 7.95
C SER A 280 5.94 21.66 7.77
N LEU A 281 6.46 22.05 6.61
CA LEU A 281 7.91 22.15 6.37
C LEU A 281 8.61 23.03 7.43
N LEU A 282 7.89 23.98 8.03
CA LEU A 282 8.39 24.91 9.03
C LEU A 282 8.42 24.32 10.45
N ASN A 283 7.77 23.18 10.68
CA ASN A 283 7.66 22.53 12.00
C ASN A 283 8.69 21.39 12.17
N ILE A 284 9.97 21.75 12.02
CA ILE A 284 11.09 20.80 11.99
C ILE A 284 11.07 19.73 13.11
N PRO A 285 10.78 20.06 14.39
CA PRO A 285 10.82 19.05 15.45
C PRO A 285 9.74 17.96 15.38
N VAL A 286 8.69 18.15 14.56
CA VAL A 286 7.54 17.25 14.49
C VAL A 286 7.41 16.63 13.10
N SER A 287 7.33 17.45 12.06
CA SER A 287 6.98 16.98 10.70
C SER A 287 8.10 16.28 9.95
N TRP A 288 9.36 16.46 10.36
CA TRP A 288 10.53 15.86 9.71
C TRP A 288 10.94 14.52 10.33
N TYR A 289 10.17 14.00 11.29
CA TYR A 289 10.53 12.77 12.00
C TYR A 289 10.61 11.58 11.04
N ALA A 290 9.55 11.34 10.26
CA ALA A 290 9.53 10.32 9.22
C ALA A 290 10.63 10.53 8.15
N HIS A 291 10.97 11.78 7.83
CA HIS A 291 12.06 12.11 6.91
C HIS A 291 13.44 11.71 7.43
N ILE A 292 13.65 11.75 8.75
CA ILE A 292 14.94 11.39 9.36
C ILE A 292 15.00 9.87 9.58
N ASP A 293 13.94 9.29 10.12
CA ASP A 293 13.83 7.84 10.34
C ASP A 293 13.88 7.07 9.01
N GLY A 294 13.25 7.63 7.98
CA GLY A 294 13.22 7.11 6.61
C GLY A 294 14.60 6.89 6.01
N VAL A 295 15.66 7.55 6.49
CA VAL A 295 17.05 7.33 6.01
C VAL A 295 17.59 5.97 6.44
N PHE A 296 17.14 5.48 7.60
CA PHE A 296 17.74 4.34 8.28
C PHE A 296 16.79 3.16 8.45
N THR A 297 15.50 3.29 8.15
CA THR A 297 14.51 2.24 8.37
C THR A 297 14.67 1.05 7.43
N ASP A 298 14.28 -0.14 7.91
CA ASP A 298 14.14 -1.37 7.11
C ASP A 298 12.73 -1.54 6.52
N ALA A 299 11.87 -0.53 6.61
CA ALA A 299 10.50 -0.57 6.13
C ALA A 299 10.35 -1.04 4.67
N TYR A 300 11.22 -0.57 3.77
CA TYR A 300 11.21 -0.98 2.35
C TYR A 300 11.35 -2.50 2.18
N ALA A 301 12.32 -3.09 2.89
CA ALA A 301 12.58 -4.52 2.84
C ALA A 301 11.43 -5.29 3.48
N ARG A 302 10.88 -4.79 4.60
CA ARG A 302 9.70 -5.42 5.22
C ARG A 302 8.46 -5.37 4.33
N ILE A 303 8.26 -4.29 3.55
CA ILE A 303 7.23 -4.28 2.51
C ILE A 303 7.56 -5.32 1.44
N ALA A 304 8.79 -5.38 0.92
CA ALA A 304 9.11 -6.33 -0.14
C ALA A 304 9.01 -7.81 0.28
N ASP A 305 9.36 -8.12 1.53
CA ASP A 305 9.43 -9.49 2.08
C ASP A 305 8.09 -9.97 2.68
N ASN A 306 7.06 -9.11 2.74
CA ASN A 306 5.78 -9.48 3.34
C ASN A 306 5.03 -10.51 2.49
N PRO A 307 4.27 -11.45 3.11
CA PRO A 307 3.58 -12.52 2.39
C PRO A 307 2.51 -11.99 1.42
N PHE A 308 1.94 -10.82 1.71
CA PHE A 308 0.91 -10.18 0.90
C PHE A 308 1.46 -9.26 -0.20
N TYR A 309 2.79 -9.17 -0.40
CA TYR A 309 3.40 -8.23 -1.35
C TYR A 309 2.83 -8.33 -2.78
N ASN A 310 2.50 -9.54 -3.23
CA ASN A 310 1.97 -9.76 -4.58
C ASN A 310 0.54 -9.24 -4.77
N LEU A 311 -0.17 -8.98 -3.67
CA LEU A 311 -1.52 -8.39 -3.64
C LEU A 311 -1.46 -6.86 -3.60
N MET A 312 -0.30 -6.29 -3.29
CA MET A 312 -0.13 -4.85 -3.15
C MET A 312 0.03 -4.19 -4.53
N GLU A 313 -0.75 -3.16 -4.78
CA GLU A 313 -0.60 -2.25 -5.91
C GLU A 313 0.21 -1.02 -5.49
N LYS A 314 0.64 -0.21 -6.47
CA LYS A 314 1.48 0.98 -6.24
C LYS A 314 0.93 1.91 -5.16
N ASP A 315 -0.38 2.13 -5.17
CA ASP A 315 -1.07 3.06 -4.27
C ASP A 315 -1.90 2.35 -3.20
N SER A 316 -1.60 1.08 -2.91
CA SER A 316 -2.18 0.38 -1.76
C SER A 316 -1.86 1.14 -0.47
N ALA A 317 -2.88 1.36 0.37
CA ALA A 317 -2.69 1.96 1.69
C ALA A 317 -1.81 1.03 2.53
N THR A 318 -0.63 1.50 2.92
CA THR A 318 0.41 0.67 3.54
C THR A 318 0.90 1.34 4.82
N VAL A 319 0.75 0.68 5.96
CA VAL A 319 1.20 1.19 7.26
C VAL A 319 2.31 0.30 7.79
N VAL A 320 3.51 0.86 7.94
CA VAL A 320 4.69 0.09 8.34
C VAL A 320 5.14 0.46 9.74
N ALA A 321 5.19 -0.51 10.65
CA ALA A 321 5.61 -0.31 12.03
C ALA A 321 7.05 0.22 12.12
N ASN A 322 7.26 1.38 12.74
CA ASN A 322 8.58 1.98 12.95
C ASN A 322 8.74 2.57 14.37
N LEU A 323 7.99 2.04 15.33
CA LEU A 323 8.01 2.50 16.72
C LEU A 323 9.33 2.17 17.42
N SER A 324 9.71 3.04 18.36
CA SER A 324 10.82 2.79 19.28
C SER A 324 10.48 1.70 20.29
N ALA A 325 11.50 1.13 20.94
CA ALA A 325 11.33 0.13 21.99
C ALA A 325 10.54 0.65 23.22
N LEU A 326 10.35 1.98 23.37
CA LEU A 326 9.61 2.57 24.49
C LEU A 326 8.09 2.59 24.27
N THR A 327 7.68 2.74 23.01
CA THR A 327 6.29 2.97 22.61
C THR A 327 5.65 1.70 22.07
N ARG A 328 6.42 0.83 21.40
CA ARG A 328 5.94 -0.39 20.74
C ARG A 328 5.05 -1.26 21.63
N GLY A 329 5.48 -1.56 22.85
CA GLY A 329 4.73 -2.42 23.77
C GLY A 329 3.43 -1.81 24.34
N ASN A 330 3.05 -0.59 23.96
CA ASN A 330 1.83 0.08 24.44
C ASN A 330 1.09 0.90 23.37
N THR A 331 1.55 0.88 22.13
CA THR A 331 1.00 1.67 21.03
C THR A 331 0.57 0.73 19.90
N TRP A 332 -0.69 0.82 19.50
CA TRP A 332 -1.23 0.07 18.38
C TRP A 332 -0.86 0.76 17.07
N VAL A 333 -0.18 0.03 16.20
CA VAL A 333 0.13 0.41 14.82
C VAL A 333 -1.05 0.06 13.94
N GLY A 334 -1.54 1.02 13.18
CA GLY A 334 -2.66 0.83 12.28
C GLY A 334 -2.98 2.11 11.53
N ASP A 335 -3.87 2.03 10.56
CA ASP A 335 -4.31 3.21 9.81
C ASP A 335 -5.02 4.20 10.76
N LYS A 336 -4.58 5.46 10.72
CA LYS A 336 -4.98 6.50 11.67
C LYS A 336 -5.49 7.70 10.91
N SER A 337 -6.65 8.20 11.33
CA SER A 337 -7.17 9.45 10.81
C SER A 337 -6.19 10.60 11.09
N ALA A 338 -5.56 11.08 10.03
CA ALA A 338 -4.62 12.18 10.05
C ALA A 338 -4.93 13.15 8.91
N SER A 339 -4.50 14.42 9.04
CA SER A 339 -4.63 15.39 7.94
C SER A 339 -3.78 15.03 6.72
N THR A 340 -2.85 14.09 6.88
CA THR A 340 -1.93 13.60 5.84
C THR A 340 -2.46 12.38 5.11
N SER A 341 -3.40 11.63 5.71
CA SER A 341 -3.89 10.37 5.13
C SER A 341 -5.18 10.63 4.36
N SER A 342 -5.13 10.40 3.06
CA SER A 342 -6.33 10.38 2.21
C SER A 342 -7.03 9.01 2.19
N HIS A 343 -6.38 7.98 2.75
CA HIS A 343 -6.83 6.59 2.70
C HIS A 343 -7.48 6.09 4.00
N TYR A 344 -7.59 6.90 5.06
CA TYR A 344 -8.14 6.45 6.35
C TYR A 344 -9.47 5.69 6.21
N GLY A 345 -9.46 4.44 6.66
CA GLY A 345 -10.63 3.57 6.64
C GLY A 345 -10.88 2.88 5.28
N ALA A 346 -9.95 2.99 4.34
CA ALA A 346 -9.85 2.08 3.21
C ALA A 346 -9.19 0.75 3.65
N PRO A 347 -9.26 -0.30 2.82
CA PRO A 347 -8.46 -1.50 2.96
C PRO A 347 -6.97 -1.17 3.07
N SER A 348 -6.27 -1.78 4.04
CA SER A 348 -4.87 -1.44 4.32
C SER A 348 -3.97 -2.66 4.54
N PHE A 349 -2.71 -2.52 4.16
CA PHE A 349 -1.63 -3.46 4.47
C PHE A 349 -0.89 -2.95 5.70
N ILE A 350 -0.98 -3.67 6.81
CA ILE A 350 -0.36 -3.30 8.08
C ILE A 350 0.80 -4.25 8.35
N ILE A 351 2.02 -3.72 8.33
CA ILE A 351 3.25 -4.51 8.33
C ILE A 351 4.02 -4.25 9.62
N GLY A 352 4.11 -5.29 10.44
CA GLY A 352 4.88 -5.32 11.69
C GLY A 352 6.39 -5.37 11.46
N SER A 353 7.12 -5.65 12.53
CA SER A 353 8.57 -5.66 12.59
C SER A 353 9.09 -7.06 12.96
N LYS A 354 10.32 -7.16 13.44
CA LYS A 354 10.90 -8.43 13.91
C LYS A 354 10.81 -8.59 15.43
N TYR A 355 9.95 -7.81 16.06
CA TYR A 355 9.82 -7.69 17.50
C TYR A 355 8.34 -7.65 17.86
N ASP A 356 8.02 -7.97 19.11
CA ASP A 356 6.65 -7.94 19.64
C ASP A 356 5.93 -6.61 19.33
N ASP A 357 4.97 -6.67 18.41
CA ASP A 357 4.19 -5.53 17.94
C ASP A 357 2.73 -5.61 18.41
N LEU A 358 2.11 -4.42 18.49
CA LEU A 358 0.66 -4.29 18.66
C LEU A 358 0.10 -3.75 17.34
N LEU A 359 -0.62 -4.56 16.58
CA LEU A 359 -1.13 -4.20 15.24
C LEU A 359 -2.66 -4.13 15.23
N GLN A 360 -3.24 -3.16 14.53
CA GLN A 360 -4.68 -2.92 14.52
C GLN A 360 -5.22 -2.55 13.14
N GLY A 361 -6.07 -3.42 12.60
CA GLY A 361 -6.95 -3.14 11.47
C GLY A 361 -8.06 -2.12 11.82
N GLY A 362 -8.62 -1.55 10.75
CA GLY A 362 -9.66 -0.54 10.75
C GLY A 362 -11.06 -1.11 10.63
N SER A 363 -11.85 -0.52 9.73
CA SER A 363 -13.25 -0.89 9.51
C SER A 363 -13.53 -1.48 8.13
N SER A 364 -12.46 -1.82 7.41
CA SER A 364 -12.46 -2.31 6.04
C SER A 364 -11.63 -3.59 5.97
N ASN A 365 -11.49 -4.18 4.79
CA ASN A 365 -10.72 -5.42 4.63
C ASN A 365 -9.22 -5.13 4.83
N ASP A 366 -8.61 -5.66 5.89
CA ASP A 366 -7.20 -5.38 6.19
C ASP A 366 -6.32 -6.63 6.04
N TYR A 367 -5.10 -6.41 5.53
CA TYR A 367 -4.04 -7.41 5.42
C TYR A 367 -2.98 -7.11 6.48
N ILE A 368 -2.90 -7.93 7.51
CA ILE A 368 -2.07 -7.64 8.69
C ILE A 368 -0.98 -8.70 8.84
N TYR A 369 0.28 -8.28 8.70
CA TYR A 369 1.44 -9.15 8.87
C TYR A 369 2.22 -8.79 10.14
N GLY A 370 2.36 -9.74 11.06
CA GLY A 370 3.11 -9.60 12.31
C GLY A 370 4.62 -9.44 12.11
N GLY A 371 5.20 -10.30 11.27
CA GLY A 371 6.65 -10.39 11.10
C GLY A 371 7.28 -11.45 12.02
N ASP A 372 8.34 -11.10 12.74
CA ASP A 372 8.85 -11.94 13.83
C ASP A 372 8.46 -11.31 15.18
N GLY A 373 8.41 -12.09 16.25
CA GLY A 373 8.09 -11.59 17.58
C GLY A 373 6.78 -12.17 18.12
N ASP A 374 6.48 -11.91 19.38
CA ASP A 374 5.20 -12.31 19.96
C ASP A 374 4.16 -11.18 19.76
N ASP A 375 3.46 -11.22 18.63
CA ASP A 375 2.60 -10.11 18.20
C ASP A 375 1.17 -10.20 18.75
N LYS A 376 0.56 -9.04 18.98
CA LYS A 376 -0.86 -8.94 19.33
C LYS A 376 -1.60 -8.14 18.26
N ILE A 377 -2.58 -8.77 17.61
CA ILE A 377 -3.21 -8.26 16.40
C ILE A 377 -4.72 -8.08 16.64
N ARG A 378 -5.25 -6.88 16.38
CA ARG A 378 -6.69 -6.59 16.30
C ARG A 378 -7.08 -6.44 14.85
N THR A 379 -8.19 -7.03 14.46
CA THR A 379 -8.63 -6.98 13.06
C THR A 379 -9.63 -5.88 12.78
N GLY A 380 -10.47 -5.53 13.77
CA GLY A 380 -11.51 -4.52 13.59
C GLY A 380 -12.77 -5.11 12.98
N THR A 381 -13.22 -4.59 11.84
CA THR A 381 -14.39 -5.08 11.09
C THR A 381 -14.07 -5.13 9.61
N GLY A 382 -14.70 -6.03 8.87
CA GLY A 382 -14.39 -6.24 7.45
C GLY A 382 -14.10 -7.71 7.17
N THR A 383 -13.50 -7.97 6.02
CA THR A 383 -12.90 -9.27 5.70
C THR A 383 -11.39 -9.14 5.86
N ASP A 384 -10.85 -9.66 6.96
CA ASP A 384 -9.48 -9.40 7.38
C ASP A 384 -8.61 -10.65 7.17
N HIS A 385 -7.43 -10.48 6.56
CA HIS A 385 -6.42 -11.54 6.46
C HIS A 385 -5.24 -11.22 7.36
N VAL A 386 -4.98 -12.12 8.30
CA VAL A 386 -3.91 -11.95 9.29
C VAL A 386 -2.89 -13.06 9.14
N ASP A 387 -1.62 -12.70 8.97
CA ASP A 387 -0.50 -13.62 9.18
C ASP A 387 0.32 -13.15 10.37
N GLY A 388 0.29 -13.92 11.46
CA GLY A 388 1.09 -13.61 12.65
C GLY A 388 2.60 -13.75 12.45
N GLY A 389 3.06 -14.45 11.41
CA GLY A 389 4.48 -14.71 11.19
C GLY A 389 5.13 -15.55 12.30
N ASN A 390 6.41 -15.33 12.57
CA ASN A 390 7.16 -16.14 13.52
C ASN A 390 6.99 -15.67 14.96
N GLY A 391 6.46 -16.53 15.83
CA GLY A 391 6.43 -16.26 17.27
C GLY A 391 5.23 -16.89 17.93
N ASN A 392 4.85 -16.38 19.11
CA ASN A 392 3.64 -16.76 19.81
C ASN A 392 2.61 -15.63 19.77
N ASN A 393 1.90 -15.58 18.66
CA ASN A 393 1.00 -14.50 18.28
C ASN A 393 -0.40 -14.66 18.87
N GLU A 394 -1.03 -13.51 19.16
CA GLU A 394 -2.37 -13.40 19.70
C GLU A 394 -3.29 -12.58 18.80
N LEU A 395 -4.38 -13.18 18.32
CA LEU A 395 -5.47 -12.48 17.64
C LEU A 395 -6.51 -12.01 18.66
N GLN A 396 -6.79 -10.71 18.71
CA GLN A 396 -7.79 -10.08 19.55
C GLN A 396 -9.01 -9.65 18.73
N LEU A 397 -10.15 -10.26 19.02
CA LEU A 397 -11.39 -10.06 18.27
C LEU A 397 -12.41 -9.23 19.05
N ALA A 398 -13.27 -8.51 18.32
CA ALA A 398 -14.36 -7.75 18.90
C ALA A 398 -15.36 -8.64 19.68
N GLY A 399 -16.07 -8.04 20.64
CA GLY A 399 -17.14 -8.74 21.35
C GLY A 399 -16.62 -9.83 22.29
N THR A 400 -17.32 -10.97 22.32
CA THR A 400 -17.04 -12.12 23.17
C THR A 400 -17.02 -13.41 22.36
N ALA A 401 -16.47 -14.48 22.92
CA ALA A 401 -16.46 -15.81 22.29
C ALA A 401 -17.83 -16.30 21.77
N SER A 402 -18.96 -15.87 22.37
CA SER A 402 -20.28 -16.28 21.91
C SER A 402 -20.74 -15.61 20.63
N ASP A 403 -20.07 -14.55 20.21
CA ASP A 403 -20.42 -13.75 19.02
C ASP A 403 -19.81 -14.36 17.75
N TRP A 404 -18.90 -15.33 17.89
CA TRP A 404 -18.14 -15.91 16.80
C TRP A 404 -18.49 -17.38 16.55
N THR A 405 -18.27 -17.77 15.30
CA THR A 405 -18.18 -19.16 14.85
C THR A 405 -16.76 -19.40 14.37
N VAL A 406 -16.16 -20.53 14.74
CA VAL A 406 -14.74 -20.79 14.49
C VAL A 406 -14.57 -22.03 13.64
N TYR A 407 -13.72 -21.95 12.63
CA TYR A 407 -13.29 -23.06 11.79
C TYR A 407 -11.77 -23.17 11.86
N ARG A 408 -11.27 -24.39 11.67
CA ARG A 408 -9.84 -24.69 11.64
C ARG A 408 -9.60 -25.60 10.45
N LEU A 409 -8.70 -25.19 9.57
CA LEU A 409 -8.31 -25.96 8.40
C LEU A 409 -7.10 -26.85 8.70
N SER A 410 -6.77 -27.74 7.77
CA SER A 410 -5.78 -28.80 7.96
C SER A 410 -4.33 -28.31 7.88
N ASP A 411 -4.08 -27.22 7.17
CA ASP A 411 -2.82 -26.46 7.13
C ASP A 411 -2.50 -25.75 8.45
N GLY A 412 -3.53 -25.43 9.22
CA GLY A 412 -3.42 -24.68 10.45
C GLY A 412 -3.87 -23.23 10.37
N SER A 413 -4.68 -22.84 9.38
CA SER A 413 -5.36 -21.55 9.35
C SER A 413 -6.62 -21.59 10.21
N VAL A 414 -6.96 -20.48 10.86
CA VAL A 414 -8.20 -20.30 11.63
C VAL A 414 -9.10 -19.31 10.92
N PHE A 415 -10.36 -19.67 10.73
CA PHE A 415 -11.37 -18.73 10.24
C PHE A 415 -12.33 -18.37 11.37
N MET A 416 -12.58 -17.07 11.54
CA MET A 416 -13.46 -16.51 12.57
C MET A 416 -14.59 -15.75 11.89
N ASP A 417 -15.81 -16.25 12.06
CA ASP A 417 -17.02 -15.72 11.42
C ASP A 417 -17.94 -15.09 12.46
N ALA A 418 -18.06 -13.77 12.44
CA ALA A 418 -18.94 -13.03 13.35
C ALA A 418 -20.41 -13.32 13.01
N LYS A 419 -21.21 -13.67 14.02
CA LYS A 419 -22.62 -14.08 13.83
C LYS A 419 -23.53 -12.95 13.37
N ASP A 420 -23.15 -11.71 13.65
CA ASP A 420 -23.81 -10.51 13.14
C ASP A 420 -23.34 -10.13 11.73
N LYS A 421 -22.37 -10.88 11.17
CA LYS A 421 -21.76 -10.69 9.85
C LYS A 421 -20.96 -9.39 9.71
N SER A 422 -20.53 -8.79 10.83
CA SER A 422 -19.72 -7.57 10.83
C SER A 422 -18.25 -7.82 10.50
N ASN A 423 -17.75 -9.04 10.73
CA ASN A 423 -16.37 -9.40 10.47
C ASN A 423 -16.24 -10.87 10.05
N PHE A 424 -15.40 -11.13 9.05
CA PHE A 424 -14.89 -12.44 8.69
C PHE A 424 -13.36 -12.40 8.67
N VAL A 425 -12.70 -13.16 9.54
CA VAL A 425 -11.23 -13.17 9.64
C VAL A 425 -10.66 -14.49 9.16
N GLU A 426 -9.69 -14.42 8.25
CA GLU A 426 -8.74 -15.47 7.93
C GLU A 426 -7.44 -15.22 8.70
N ALA A 427 -6.95 -16.23 9.42
CA ALA A 427 -5.79 -16.06 10.29
C ALA A 427 -4.81 -17.23 10.26
N ASP A 428 -3.58 -16.91 9.87
CA ASP A 428 -2.42 -17.79 9.80
C ASP A 428 -1.43 -17.50 10.94
N HIS A 429 -0.67 -18.52 11.32
CA HIS A 429 0.37 -18.43 12.35
C HIS A 429 -0.09 -17.84 13.70
N ILE A 430 -1.35 -18.04 14.08
CA ILE A 430 -1.90 -17.62 15.38
C ILE A 430 -1.90 -18.76 16.41
N GLN A 431 -1.33 -18.51 17.59
CA GLN A 431 -1.30 -19.47 18.70
C GLN A 431 -2.35 -19.17 19.76
N ASN A 432 -2.80 -17.90 19.87
CA ASN A 432 -3.68 -17.45 20.93
C ASN A 432 -4.82 -16.57 20.40
N ILE A 433 -6.00 -16.67 21.01
CA ILE A 433 -7.16 -15.81 20.68
C ILE A 433 -7.74 -15.18 21.95
N SER A 434 -7.94 -13.87 21.93
CA SER A 434 -8.66 -13.13 22.98
C SER A 434 -9.82 -12.33 22.41
N PHE A 435 -10.68 -11.83 23.31
CA PHE A 435 -11.87 -11.06 22.94
C PHE A 435 -11.95 -9.75 23.76
N GLU A 436 -12.29 -8.66 23.09
CA GLU A 436 -12.29 -7.30 23.66
C GLU A 436 -13.27 -7.10 24.82
N ASN A 437 -14.41 -7.80 24.82
CA ASN A 437 -15.40 -7.72 25.91
C ASN A 437 -15.25 -8.86 26.94
N ASP A 438 -14.14 -9.61 26.91
CA ASP A 438 -13.82 -10.67 27.86
C ASP A 438 -12.43 -10.44 28.48
N LEU A 439 -12.42 -9.69 29.59
CA LEU A 439 -11.19 -9.33 30.32
C LEU A 439 -10.33 -10.53 30.75
N LEU A 440 -10.94 -11.68 31.01
CA LEU A 440 -10.18 -12.88 31.38
C LEU A 440 -9.41 -13.42 30.18
N SER A 441 -10.01 -13.38 28.99
CA SER A 441 -9.34 -13.78 27.75
C SER A 441 -8.17 -12.86 27.38
N GLN A 442 -8.23 -11.58 27.75
CA GLN A 442 -7.14 -10.64 27.46
C GLN A 442 -5.91 -10.84 28.35
N TYR A 443 -6.09 -11.43 29.53
CA TYR A 443 -4.99 -11.77 30.43
C TYR A 443 -4.47 -13.20 30.21
N ASN A 444 -5.38 -14.13 29.94
CA ASN A 444 -5.08 -15.52 29.59
C ASN A 444 -5.87 -15.84 28.31
N PRO A 445 -5.28 -15.79 27.12
CA PRO A 445 -6.04 -16.07 25.90
C PRO A 445 -6.40 -17.55 25.78
N TYR A 446 -7.33 -17.84 24.88
CA TYR A 446 -7.61 -19.20 24.46
C TYR A 446 -6.45 -19.68 23.58
N ALA A 447 -5.90 -20.86 23.87
CA ALA A 447 -4.87 -21.44 23.01
C ALA A 447 -5.54 -22.11 21.80
N VAL A 448 -5.03 -21.83 20.59
CA VAL A 448 -5.44 -22.51 19.36
C VAL A 448 -4.93 -23.97 19.43
N GLY A 449 -5.85 -24.93 19.51
CA GLY A 449 -5.51 -26.35 19.63
C GLY A 449 -6.22 -27.19 18.57
N ASN A 450 -5.73 -28.38 18.26
CA ASN A 450 -6.16 -29.18 17.10
C ASN A 450 -7.66 -29.46 16.92
N GLY A 451 -8.49 -29.31 17.95
CA GLY A 451 -9.94 -29.58 17.84
C GLY A 451 -10.84 -28.51 18.47
N ALA A 452 -10.26 -27.49 19.09
CA ALA A 452 -11.00 -26.41 19.74
C ALA A 452 -10.04 -25.28 20.15
N LEU A 453 -10.59 -24.09 20.35
CA LEU A 453 -9.94 -23.07 21.16
C LEU A 453 -9.99 -23.51 22.63
N ILE A 454 -8.83 -23.70 23.23
CA ILE A 454 -8.68 -24.29 24.56
C ILE A 454 -8.69 -23.19 25.61
N ASP A 455 -9.72 -23.20 26.45
CA ASP A 455 -9.82 -22.28 27.57
C ASP A 455 -8.95 -22.77 28.73
N ARG A 456 -7.94 -21.98 29.10
CA ARG A 456 -7.05 -22.24 30.25
C ARG A 456 -7.06 -21.09 31.26
N ARG A 457 -8.10 -20.27 31.22
CA ARG A 457 -8.14 -18.99 31.93
C ARG A 457 -8.28 -19.12 33.43
N TYR A 458 -8.88 -20.22 33.88
CA TYR A 458 -9.10 -20.48 35.29
C TYR A 458 -7.97 -21.31 35.91
N SER A 459 -7.58 -20.94 37.13
CA SER A 459 -6.62 -21.67 37.97
C SER A 459 -6.94 -23.18 38.04
N PRO A 460 -5.96 -24.06 38.27
CA PRO A 460 -6.20 -25.51 38.41
C PRO A 460 -7.28 -25.91 39.41
N ILE A 461 -7.65 -25.05 40.36
CA ILE A 461 -8.74 -25.30 41.33
C ILE A 461 -10.13 -24.98 40.74
N PHE A 462 -10.20 -24.08 39.76
CA PHE A 462 -11.42 -23.64 39.08
C PHE A 462 -11.50 -24.14 37.61
N TRP A 463 -10.73 -25.16 37.25
CA TRP A 463 -10.62 -25.69 35.88
C TRP A 463 -11.97 -26.06 35.25
N TYR A 464 -12.97 -26.44 36.05
CA TYR A 464 -14.32 -26.77 35.59
C TYR A 464 -15.09 -25.58 35.02
N MET A 465 -14.58 -24.36 35.20
CA MET A 465 -15.13 -23.14 34.60
C MET A 465 -14.58 -22.87 33.20
N ASN A 466 -13.51 -23.55 32.79
CA ASN A 466 -12.97 -23.48 31.43
C ASN A 466 -14.02 -23.96 30.42
N LYS A 467 -14.26 -23.17 29.38
CA LYS A 467 -15.19 -23.50 28.29
C LYS A 467 -14.48 -23.41 26.95
N ASN A 468 -14.03 -24.56 26.45
CA ASN A 468 -13.47 -24.64 25.11
C ASN A 468 -14.50 -24.26 24.05
N ILE A 469 -14.05 -23.67 22.95
CA ILE A 469 -14.87 -23.36 21.78
C ILE A 469 -14.55 -24.39 20.72
N ALA A 470 -15.50 -25.30 20.46
CA ALA A 470 -15.33 -26.32 19.43
C ALA A 470 -15.39 -25.71 18.04
N TYR A 471 -14.50 -26.18 17.16
CA TYR A 471 -14.56 -25.82 15.74
C TYR A 471 -15.80 -26.42 15.08
N GLN A 472 -16.37 -25.67 14.15
CA GLN A 472 -17.44 -26.18 13.30
C GLN A 472 -16.88 -27.02 12.16
N SER A 473 -17.68 -27.95 11.67
CA SER A 473 -17.33 -28.77 10.50
C SER A 473 -17.42 -27.95 9.21
N SER A 474 -16.39 -28.06 8.38
CA SER A 474 -16.35 -27.52 7.02
C SER A 474 -15.97 -28.62 6.02
N ILE A 475 -16.18 -28.33 4.74
CA ILE A 475 -15.49 -29.01 3.64
C ILE A 475 -14.26 -28.16 3.31
N GLU A 476 -13.14 -28.81 3.14
CA GLU A 476 -11.85 -28.20 2.81
C GLU A 476 -11.39 -28.81 1.49
N GLY A 477 -10.90 -27.97 0.59
CA GLY A 477 -10.21 -28.38 -0.62
C GLY A 477 -8.77 -28.77 -0.33
N SER A 478 -7.95 -28.65 -1.36
CA SER A 478 -6.55 -29.04 -1.40
C SER A 478 -5.76 -27.96 -2.13
N ASN A 479 -4.45 -28.15 -2.28
CA ASN A 479 -3.64 -27.17 -3.01
C ASN A 479 -3.79 -27.28 -4.54
N ALA A 480 -4.88 -27.85 -5.03
CA ALA A 480 -5.13 -28.13 -6.43
C ALA A 480 -6.58 -27.80 -6.76
N ASN A 481 -6.85 -27.54 -8.04
CA ASN A 481 -8.18 -27.19 -8.51
C ASN A 481 -9.24 -28.23 -8.11
N ASP A 482 -10.14 -27.81 -7.24
CA ASP A 482 -11.18 -28.64 -6.65
C ASP A 482 -12.58 -28.31 -7.18
N ASN A 483 -13.50 -29.25 -6.99
CA ASN A 483 -14.92 -29.03 -7.29
C ASN A 483 -15.75 -29.52 -6.11
N LEU A 484 -16.12 -28.58 -5.25
CA LEU A 484 -16.67 -28.85 -3.93
C LEU A 484 -18.13 -28.43 -3.88
N THR A 485 -18.92 -29.13 -3.08
CA THR A 485 -20.32 -28.77 -2.80
C THR A 485 -20.62 -28.93 -1.33
N GLY A 486 -21.04 -27.85 -0.68
CA GLY A 486 -21.28 -27.87 0.75
C GLY A 486 -21.90 -26.60 1.27
N ARG A 487 -22.26 -26.63 2.56
CA ARG A 487 -22.80 -25.46 3.25
C ARG A 487 -21.70 -24.54 3.76
N ILE A 488 -20.58 -25.10 4.21
CA ILE A 488 -19.40 -24.35 4.65
C ILE A 488 -18.23 -24.97 3.89
N VAL A 489 -17.63 -24.22 2.97
CA VAL A 489 -16.59 -24.71 2.06
C VAL A 489 -15.45 -23.71 2.00
N PHE A 490 -14.22 -24.21 2.15
CA PHE A 490 -12.98 -23.47 1.94
C PHE A 490 -12.21 -24.17 0.82
N GLY A 491 -11.89 -23.46 -0.26
CA GLY A 491 -11.19 -24.00 -1.43
C GLY A 491 -9.72 -24.30 -1.14
N GLN A 492 -9.06 -23.45 -0.33
CA GLN A 492 -7.62 -23.42 -0.11
C GLN A 492 -6.91 -22.77 -1.29
N THR A 493 -5.84 -23.36 -1.82
CA THR A 493 -5.13 -22.80 -2.98
C THR A 493 -5.53 -23.55 -4.23
N GLY A 494 -5.78 -22.88 -5.36
CA GLY A 494 -6.16 -23.58 -6.58
C GLY A 494 -6.89 -22.67 -7.56
N HIS A 495 -7.57 -23.30 -8.51
CA HIS A 495 -8.62 -22.61 -9.28
C HIS A 495 -9.86 -23.45 -9.12
N ASP A 496 -10.56 -23.19 -8.04
CA ASP A 496 -11.57 -24.02 -7.45
C ASP A 496 -12.94 -23.64 -7.96
N ARG A 497 -13.83 -24.63 -7.91
CA ARG A 497 -15.23 -24.43 -8.22
C ARG A 497 -16.08 -24.85 -7.04
N LEU A 498 -16.58 -23.86 -6.30
CA LEU A 498 -17.33 -24.06 -5.08
C LEU A 498 -18.83 -23.89 -5.34
N MET A 499 -19.63 -24.81 -4.82
CA MET A 499 -21.09 -24.81 -4.95
C MET A 499 -21.76 -24.86 -3.59
N ALA A 500 -22.67 -23.93 -3.34
CA ALA A 500 -23.53 -23.95 -2.17
C ALA A 500 -24.65 -25.00 -2.29
N THR A 501 -25.32 -25.23 -1.17
CA THR A 501 -26.50 -26.11 -1.09
C THR A 501 -27.78 -25.29 -1.12
N SER A 502 -28.95 -25.91 -0.98
CA SER A 502 -30.22 -25.17 -0.92
C SER A 502 -30.48 -24.42 0.40
N ASN A 503 -29.48 -24.28 1.26
CA ASN A 503 -29.56 -23.63 2.57
C ASN A 503 -28.49 -22.54 2.64
N PRO A 504 -28.65 -21.53 3.52
CA PRO A 504 -27.62 -20.50 3.72
C PRO A 504 -26.23 -21.10 3.94
N SER A 505 -25.32 -20.74 3.05
CA SER A 505 -23.98 -21.27 2.92
C SER A 505 -22.91 -20.19 3.09
N LEU A 506 -21.69 -20.62 3.39
CA LEU A 506 -20.46 -19.83 3.36
C LEU A 506 -19.51 -20.56 2.42
N LEU A 507 -19.08 -19.88 1.36
CA LEU A 507 -18.06 -20.35 0.44
C LEU A 507 -16.89 -19.36 0.50
N HIS A 508 -15.69 -19.87 0.68
CA HIS A 508 -14.44 -19.12 0.61
C HIS A 508 -13.56 -19.78 -0.44
N GLY A 509 -13.18 -19.05 -1.49
CA GLY A 509 -12.29 -19.55 -2.54
C GLY A 509 -10.91 -19.84 -1.98
N GLY A 510 -10.25 -18.80 -1.49
CA GLY A 510 -8.89 -18.88 -0.97
C GLY A 510 -7.93 -18.27 -1.98
N GLU A 511 -6.80 -18.93 -2.26
CA GLU A 511 -5.85 -18.44 -3.26
C GLU A 511 -6.17 -18.96 -4.66
N GLY A 512 -6.12 -18.06 -5.64
CA GLY A 512 -6.20 -18.32 -7.07
C GLY A 512 -7.60 -18.11 -7.67
N ASN A 513 -7.69 -18.18 -8.99
CA ASN A 513 -8.91 -17.80 -9.73
C ASN A 513 -10.05 -18.82 -9.54
N ASP A 514 -10.99 -18.49 -8.67
CA ASP A 514 -12.06 -19.37 -8.23
C ASP A 514 -13.41 -19.06 -8.86
N THR A 515 -14.34 -20.01 -8.75
CA THR A 515 -15.73 -19.85 -9.19
C THR A 515 -16.67 -20.30 -8.09
N LEU A 516 -17.36 -19.34 -7.49
CA LEU A 516 -18.28 -19.53 -6.37
C LEU A 516 -19.73 -19.37 -6.80
N LEU A 517 -20.55 -20.39 -6.53
CA LEU A 517 -21.95 -20.46 -6.96
C LEU A 517 -22.88 -20.70 -5.76
N GLY A 518 -23.63 -19.67 -5.35
CA GLY A 518 -24.59 -19.71 -4.22
C GLY A 518 -25.88 -20.49 -4.54
N TYR A 519 -26.36 -20.39 -5.78
CA TYR A 519 -27.60 -21.03 -6.26
C TYR A 519 -28.88 -20.58 -5.55
N LEU A 520 -29.15 -21.03 -4.32
CA LEU A 520 -30.42 -20.84 -3.61
C LEU A 520 -30.16 -20.52 -2.13
N ALA A 521 -31.03 -19.66 -1.58
CA ALA A 521 -30.97 -19.14 -0.19
C ALA A 521 -29.98 -17.97 -0.07
N ASN A 522 -29.83 -17.44 1.15
CA ASN A 522 -29.01 -16.26 1.40
C ASN A 522 -27.61 -16.72 1.78
N ASP A 523 -26.69 -16.66 0.83
CA ASP A 523 -25.34 -17.17 0.94
C ASP A 523 -24.33 -16.04 1.18
N ARG A 524 -23.12 -16.44 1.62
CA ARG A 524 -21.96 -15.58 1.74
C ARG A 524 -20.83 -16.18 0.92
N LEU A 525 -20.38 -15.44 -0.08
CA LEU A 525 -19.33 -15.86 -1.01
C LEU A 525 -18.17 -14.89 -0.85
N TYR A 526 -17.00 -15.42 -0.53
CA TYR A 526 -15.74 -14.71 -0.42
C TYR A 526 -14.80 -15.32 -1.46
N GLY A 527 -14.39 -14.56 -2.47
CA GLY A 527 -13.47 -15.01 -3.51
C GLY A 527 -12.10 -15.30 -2.90
N GLY A 528 -11.46 -14.26 -2.36
CA GLY A 528 -10.17 -14.36 -1.71
C GLY A 528 -9.10 -13.65 -2.54
N GLU A 529 -8.00 -14.34 -2.81
CA GLU A 529 -6.95 -13.83 -3.68
C GLU A 529 -7.13 -14.36 -5.10
N GLY A 530 -6.99 -13.51 -6.12
CA GLY A 530 -7.02 -13.92 -7.51
C GLY A 530 -8.25 -13.41 -8.25
N LYS A 531 -8.47 -13.88 -9.47
CA LYS A 531 -9.54 -13.38 -10.34
C LYS A 531 -10.77 -14.27 -10.25
N ASP A 532 -11.71 -13.89 -9.42
CA ASP A 532 -12.81 -14.76 -9.03
C ASP A 532 -14.09 -14.49 -9.78
N VAL A 533 -14.92 -15.53 -9.86
CA VAL A 533 -16.27 -15.47 -10.44
C VAL A 533 -17.30 -15.78 -9.36
N LEU A 534 -18.05 -14.77 -8.93
CA LEU A 534 -19.05 -14.89 -7.88
C LEU A 534 -20.47 -14.79 -8.45
N VAL A 535 -21.27 -15.82 -8.20
CA VAL A 535 -22.69 -15.86 -8.58
C VAL A 535 -23.53 -16.25 -7.36
N GLY A 536 -24.13 -15.26 -6.69
CA GLY A 536 -25.03 -15.51 -5.55
C GLY A 536 -26.22 -16.38 -5.96
N GLY A 537 -26.92 -16.00 -7.03
CA GLY A 537 -28.08 -16.73 -7.50
C GLY A 537 -29.33 -16.27 -6.76
N LYS A 538 -30.21 -17.18 -6.35
CA LYS A 538 -31.48 -16.80 -5.71
C LYS A 538 -31.32 -16.64 -4.22
N GLY A 539 -31.59 -15.46 -3.71
CA GLY A 539 -31.49 -15.16 -2.29
C GLY A 539 -31.27 -13.68 -2.08
N ASN A 540 -30.90 -13.33 -0.86
CA ASN A 540 -30.25 -12.07 -0.60
C ASN A 540 -28.83 -12.41 -0.17
N ASP A 541 -27.91 -12.33 -1.11
CA ASP A 541 -26.55 -12.83 -0.97
C ASP A 541 -25.58 -11.71 -0.58
N TYR A 542 -24.47 -12.09 0.05
CA TYR A 542 -23.34 -11.20 0.27
C TYR A 542 -22.14 -11.75 -0.50
N LEU A 543 -21.60 -10.94 -1.40
CA LEU A 543 -20.50 -11.28 -2.29
C LEU A 543 -19.33 -10.34 -1.99
N ASN A 544 -18.16 -10.89 -1.74
CA ASN A 544 -16.91 -10.17 -1.59
C ASN A 544 -15.89 -10.88 -2.48
N GLY A 545 -15.39 -10.18 -3.49
CA GLY A 545 -14.42 -10.71 -4.45
C GLY A 545 -13.06 -10.84 -3.80
N GLY A 546 -12.61 -9.78 -3.12
CA GLY A 546 -11.36 -9.77 -2.36
C GLY A 546 -10.38 -8.80 -3.02
N VAL A 547 -9.23 -9.33 -3.44
CA VAL A 547 -8.19 -8.59 -4.17
C VAL A 547 -8.10 -9.08 -5.62
N ASP A 548 -7.36 -8.37 -6.47
CA ASP A 548 -7.27 -8.60 -7.92
C ASP A 548 -8.57 -8.26 -8.67
N GLN A 549 -8.91 -8.96 -9.76
CA GLN A 549 -9.98 -8.57 -10.68
C GLN A 549 -11.09 -9.61 -10.65
N ASP A 550 -12.23 -9.20 -10.14
CA ASP A 550 -13.36 -10.08 -9.90
C ASP A 550 -14.53 -9.83 -10.86
N PHE A 551 -15.34 -10.89 -10.99
CA PHE A 551 -16.51 -10.91 -11.84
C PHE A 551 -17.73 -11.36 -11.04
N TYR A 552 -18.67 -10.45 -10.88
CA TYR A 552 -19.96 -10.69 -10.26
C TYR A 552 -21.04 -10.85 -11.32
N GLN A 553 -21.88 -11.88 -11.18
CA GLN A 553 -23.03 -12.05 -12.05
C GLN A 553 -24.34 -11.87 -11.28
N PHE A 554 -25.19 -10.98 -11.78
CA PHE A 554 -26.55 -10.79 -11.28
C PHE A 554 -27.59 -11.01 -12.38
N ALA A 555 -28.74 -11.56 -12.01
CA ALA A 555 -29.84 -11.82 -12.93
C ALA A 555 -31.19 -11.41 -12.35
N ARG A 556 -32.19 -11.29 -13.22
CA ARG A 556 -33.56 -11.09 -12.78
C ARG A 556 -34.05 -12.32 -11.99
N GLY A 557 -34.60 -12.06 -10.80
CA GLY A 557 -35.10 -13.08 -9.88
C GLY A 557 -34.05 -13.63 -8.90
N ASP A 558 -32.85 -13.04 -8.88
CA ASP A 558 -31.78 -13.38 -7.95
C ASP A 558 -32.11 -12.84 -6.56
N GLY A 559 -32.46 -11.56 -6.43
CA GLY A 559 -33.03 -11.01 -5.21
C GLY A 559 -32.34 -9.72 -4.81
N GLN A 560 -31.94 -9.58 -3.55
CA GLN A 560 -31.34 -8.34 -3.04
C GLN A 560 -29.93 -8.62 -2.51
N ASP A 561 -28.95 -8.44 -3.37
CA ASP A 561 -27.57 -8.81 -3.08
C ASP A 561 -26.75 -7.60 -2.66
N HIS A 562 -25.74 -7.86 -1.84
CA HIS A 562 -24.70 -6.92 -1.46
C HIS A 562 -23.37 -7.35 -2.06
N ILE A 563 -22.63 -6.40 -2.60
CA ILE A 563 -21.27 -6.56 -3.08
C ILE A 563 -20.38 -5.64 -2.26
N ALA A 564 -19.32 -6.20 -1.68
CA ALA A 564 -18.28 -5.46 -0.99
C ALA A 564 -16.95 -5.67 -1.72
N GLU A 565 -16.33 -4.57 -2.15
CA GLU A 565 -15.01 -4.58 -2.80
C GLU A 565 -13.92 -4.12 -1.83
N SER A 566 -12.67 -4.41 -2.17
CA SER A 566 -11.51 -3.90 -1.42
C SER A 566 -10.43 -3.24 -2.29
N SER A 567 -10.33 -3.64 -3.54
CA SER A 567 -9.33 -3.20 -4.51
C SER A 567 -9.64 -3.90 -5.82
N GLY A 568 -8.99 -3.52 -6.91
CA GLY A 568 -9.09 -4.27 -8.15
C GLY A 568 -9.69 -3.53 -9.32
N SER A 569 -9.99 -4.28 -10.36
CA SER A 569 -10.70 -3.77 -11.54
C SER A 569 -11.87 -4.68 -11.90
N ASP A 570 -12.97 -4.46 -11.20
CA ASP A 570 -14.05 -5.43 -11.08
C ASP A 570 -15.16 -5.21 -12.09
N THR A 571 -15.90 -6.29 -12.32
CA THR A 571 -17.03 -6.30 -13.26
C THR A 571 -18.29 -6.86 -12.62
N LEU A 572 -19.35 -6.05 -12.61
CA LEU A 572 -20.72 -6.52 -12.35
C LEU A 572 -21.47 -6.71 -13.66
N ALA A 573 -21.77 -7.96 -14.01
CA ALA A 573 -22.49 -8.32 -15.21
C ALA A 573 -23.95 -8.70 -14.93
N PHE A 574 -24.85 -7.95 -15.55
CA PHE A 574 -26.28 -8.24 -15.58
C PHE A 574 -26.62 -9.21 -16.72
N SER A 575 -27.28 -10.31 -16.37
CA SER A 575 -27.66 -11.37 -17.30
C SER A 575 -29.19 -11.52 -17.43
N ASN A 576 -29.67 -12.54 -18.15
CA ASN A 576 -31.10 -12.88 -18.28
C ASN A 576 -32.03 -11.71 -18.72
N ASN A 577 -31.63 -10.98 -19.77
CA ASN A 577 -32.39 -9.86 -20.35
C ASN A 577 -32.60 -8.68 -19.38
N VAL A 578 -31.59 -8.35 -18.58
CA VAL A 578 -31.49 -7.08 -17.87
C VAL A 578 -30.60 -6.14 -18.68
N ASN A 579 -31.24 -5.37 -19.57
CA ASN A 579 -30.57 -4.42 -20.45
C ASN A 579 -30.27 -3.09 -19.75
N ALA A 580 -29.38 -2.28 -20.33
CA ALA A 580 -28.97 -0.98 -19.76
C ALA A 580 -30.16 -0.05 -19.41
N ASN A 581 -31.22 -0.04 -20.22
CA ASN A 581 -32.41 0.78 -19.99
C ASN A 581 -33.40 0.21 -18.97
N GLN A 582 -33.06 -0.93 -18.35
CA GLN A 582 -33.82 -1.59 -17.29
C GLN A 582 -33.12 -1.49 -15.93
N LEU A 583 -32.00 -0.78 -15.85
CA LEU A 583 -31.27 -0.53 -14.62
C LEU A 583 -31.60 0.86 -14.08
N TRP A 584 -31.77 0.94 -12.77
CA TRP A 584 -32.03 2.18 -12.05
C TRP A 584 -30.96 2.40 -10.99
N PHE A 585 -30.23 3.52 -11.08
CA PHE A 585 -29.12 3.85 -10.20
C PHE A 585 -29.57 4.84 -9.15
N THR A 586 -29.21 4.61 -7.89
CA THR A 586 -29.57 5.47 -6.76
C THR A 586 -28.44 5.51 -5.74
N LYS A 587 -28.04 6.71 -5.33
CA LYS A 587 -27.17 6.90 -4.17
C LYS A 587 -27.98 6.78 -2.88
N THR A 588 -27.56 5.89 -1.98
CA THR A 588 -28.18 5.68 -0.67
C THR A 588 -27.09 5.71 0.40
N GLY A 589 -27.02 6.79 1.17
CA GLY A 589 -25.88 7.01 2.06
C GLY A 589 -24.57 7.05 1.27
N ASN A 590 -23.63 6.17 1.63
CA ASN A 590 -22.37 5.97 0.92
C ASN A 590 -22.42 4.82 -0.11
N HIS A 591 -23.54 4.12 -0.25
CA HIS A 591 -23.68 2.97 -1.14
C HIS A 591 -24.24 3.38 -2.51
N LEU A 592 -23.93 2.57 -3.53
CA LEU A 592 -24.61 2.62 -4.82
C LEU A 592 -25.65 1.49 -4.89
N LEU A 593 -26.92 1.85 -5.04
CA LEU A 593 -28.01 0.90 -5.29
C LEU A 593 -28.31 0.84 -6.78
N ILE A 594 -28.33 -0.38 -7.32
CA ILE A 594 -28.71 -0.67 -8.71
C ILE A 594 -29.93 -1.59 -8.69
N SER A 595 -31.11 -1.02 -8.98
CA SER A 595 -32.36 -1.79 -9.02
C SER A 595 -32.72 -2.21 -10.44
N VAL A 596 -33.27 -3.41 -10.58
CA VAL A 596 -33.83 -3.90 -11.85
C VAL A 596 -35.28 -3.45 -11.98
N ILE A 597 -35.54 -2.61 -12.98
CA ILE A 597 -36.86 -2.05 -13.25
C ILE A 597 -37.87 -3.17 -13.46
N GLY A 598 -38.99 -3.06 -12.73
CA GLY A 598 -40.11 -3.99 -12.80
C GLY A 598 -40.02 -5.19 -11.87
N SER A 599 -38.96 -5.33 -11.07
CA SER A 599 -38.85 -6.32 -9.99
C SER A 599 -38.46 -5.67 -8.65
N THR A 600 -38.34 -6.50 -7.62
CA THR A 600 -37.71 -6.14 -6.33
C THR A 600 -36.22 -6.45 -6.32
N ASP A 601 -35.68 -6.89 -7.46
CA ASP A 601 -34.28 -7.33 -7.56
C ASP A 601 -33.36 -6.12 -7.55
N GLN A 602 -32.30 -6.18 -6.77
CA GLN A 602 -31.33 -5.10 -6.67
C GLN A 602 -29.96 -5.63 -6.26
N VAL A 603 -28.93 -4.86 -6.60
CA VAL A 603 -27.58 -5.00 -6.08
C VAL A 603 -27.23 -3.71 -5.34
N VAL A 604 -26.71 -3.84 -4.13
CA VAL A 604 -26.08 -2.75 -3.39
C VAL A 604 -24.57 -2.96 -3.47
N ILE A 605 -23.85 -1.98 -3.99
CA ILE A 605 -22.39 -1.94 -3.89
C ILE A 605 -22.06 -1.09 -2.67
N ASP A 606 -21.44 -1.73 -1.69
CA ASP A 606 -21.19 -1.13 -0.39
C ASP A 606 -20.10 -0.06 -0.49
N ASP A 607 -20.27 1.05 0.24
CA ASP A 607 -19.29 2.13 0.37
C ASP A 607 -18.73 2.77 -0.93
N TRP A 608 -19.41 2.60 -2.05
CA TRP A 608 -19.11 3.22 -3.36
C TRP A 608 -18.63 4.68 -3.30
N TYR A 609 -19.25 5.49 -2.45
CA TYR A 609 -18.99 6.93 -2.31
C TYR A 609 -18.01 7.28 -1.19
N SER A 610 -17.47 6.30 -0.47
CA SER A 610 -16.51 6.47 0.62
C SER A 610 -15.07 6.53 0.08
N ASN A 611 -14.70 5.62 -0.83
CA ASN A 611 -13.39 5.53 -1.48
C ASN A 611 -13.54 4.86 -2.86
N SER A 612 -12.64 5.14 -3.81
CA SER A 612 -12.64 4.49 -5.13
C SER A 612 -12.40 2.98 -5.05
N ASN A 613 -11.69 2.49 -4.04
CA ASN A 613 -11.40 1.06 -3.85
C ASN A 613 -12.64 0.22 -3.55
N PHE A 614 -13.77 0.85 -3.19
CA PHE A 614 -15.06 0.20 -2.95
C PHE A 614 -15.96 0.19 -4.19
N GLN A 615 -15.47 0.68 -5.33
CA GLN A 615 -16.26 0.75 -6.56
C GLN A 615 -16.04 -0.50 -7.40
N VAL A 616 -17.08 -0.89 -8.13
CA VAL A 616 -16.95 -1.81 -9.27
C VAL A 616 -16.69 -0.97 -10.51
N GLU A 617 -15.55 -1.18 -11.16
CA GLU A 617 -15.06 -0.34 -12.27
C GLU A 617 -15.96 -0.43 -13.49
N THR A 618 -16.52 -1.61 -13.75
CA THR A 618 -17.30 -1.89 -14.95
C THR A 618 -18.63 -2.55 -14.66
N ILE A 619 -19.72 -1.93 -15.12
CA ILE A 619 -21.04 -2.57 -15.15
C ILE A 619 -21.38 -2.98 -16.58
N GLN A 620 -21.70 -4.26 -16.77
CA GLN A 620 -22.10 -4.81 -18.08
C GLN A 620 -23.57 -5.16 -18.08
N SER A 621 -24.31 -4.73 -19.12
CA SER A 621 -25.72 -5.08 -19.30
C SER A 621 -25.89 -6.28 -20.23
N SER A 622 -27.05 -6.94 -20.19
CA SER A 622 -27.27 -8.14 -21.03
C SER A 622 -27.37 -7.85 -22.54
N ASP A 623 -27.56 -6.59 -22.94
CA ASP A 623 -27.47 -6.13 -24.33
C ASP A 623 -26.02 -5.82 -24.78
N GLY A 624 -25.02 -6.18 -23.97
CA GLY A 624 -23.60 -6.08 -24.29
C GLY A 624 -23.01 -4.69 -24.16
N LYS A 625 -23.71 -3.77 -23.48
CA LYS A 625 -23.19 -2.42 -23.23
C LYS A 625 -22.42 -2.38 -21.92
N THR A 626 -21.46 -1.47 -21.86
CA THR A 626 -20.63 -1.26 -20.67
C THR A 626 -20.81 0.14 -20.12
N LEU A 627 -20.77 0.27 -18.80
CA LEU A 627 -20.79 1.53 -18.07
C LEU A 627 -19.63 1.54 -17.08
N SER A 628 -18.69 2.46 -17.28
CA SER A 628 -17.57 2.64 -16.35
C SER A 628 -17.99 3.41 -15.09
N SER A 629 -17.34 3.13 -13.96
CA SER A 629 -17.60 3.75 -12.65
C SER A 629 -17.66 5.28 -12.72
N ASN A 630 -16.72 5.91 -13.43
CA ASN A 630 -16.67 7.37 -13.62
C ASN A 630 -17.85 7.99 -14.41
N LYS A 631 -18.76 7.18 -14.97
CA LYS A 631 -19.97 7.63 -15.67
C LYS A 631 -21.26 7.41 -14.86
N ILE A 632 -21.21 6.66 -13.76
CA ILE A 632 -22.40 6.29 -12.99
C ILE A 632 -23.09 7.52 -12.39
N ASP A 633 -22.33 8.49 -11.90
CA ASP A 633 -22.90 9.69 -11.28
C ASP A 633 -23.75 10.53 -12.24
N ALA A 634 -23.48 10.49 -13.54
CA ALA A 634 -24.35 11.13 -14.52
C ALA A 634 -25.75 10.50 -14.54
N LEU A 635 -25.84 9.18 -14.39
CA LEU A 635 -27.11 8.46 -14.31
C LEU A 635 -27.80 8.65 -12.97
N VAL A 636 -27.08 8.54 -11.85
CA VAL A 636 -27.62 8.79 -10.50
C VAL A 636 -28.22 10.19 -10.41
N ASN A 637 -27.49 11.21 -10.87
CA ASN A 637 -27.96 12.59 -10.87
C ASN A 637 -29.21 12.77 -11.73
N ALA A 638 -29.24 12.19 -12.94
CA ALA A 638 -30.40 12.28 -13.82
C ALA A 638 -31.64 11.56 -13.25
N MET A 639 -31.44 10.39 -12.64
CA MET A 639 -32.51 9.58 -12.06
C MET A 639 -33.06 10.14 -10.74
N SER A 640 -32.25 10.85 -9.96
CA SER A 640 -32.67 11.44 -8.68
C SER A 640 -33.85 12.44 -8.79
N ALA A 641 -34.12 12.99 -9.98
CA ALA A 641 -35.27 13.86 -10.24
C ALA A 641 -36.62 13.12 -10.31
N PHE A 642 -36.60 11.79 -10.25
CA PHE A 642 -37.74 10.92 -10.48
C PHE A 642 -37.88 9.87 -9.38
N SER A 643 -39.08 9.34 -9.20
CA SER A 643 -39.28 8.17 -8.35
C SER A 643 -38.90 6.91 -9.13
N PRO A 644 -38.25 5.90 -8.52
CA PRO A 644 -38.00 4.63 -9.19
C PRO A 644 -39.31 4.02 -9.74
N PRO A 645 -39.30 3.44 -10.95
CA PRO A 645 -40.49 2.77 -11.49
C PRO A 645 -41.03 1.69 -10.55
N ALA A 646 -42.35 1.60 -10.42
CA ALA A 646 -42.97 0.63 -9.52
C ALA A 646 -42.74 -0.81 -10.02
N ALA A 647 -42.70 -1.77 -9.09
CA ALA A 647 -42.64 -3.20 -9.41
C ALA A 647 -43.75 -3.59 -10.40
N GLY A 648 -43.40 -4.41 -11.41
CA GLY A 648 -44.27 -4.79 -12.51
C GLY A 648 -44.21 -3.91 -13.77
N GLN A 649 -43.55 -2.74 -13.71
CA GLN A 649 -43.24 -1.94 -14.91
C GLN A 649 -41.86 -2.35 -15.45
N THR A 650 -41.78 -3.12 -16.53
CA THR A 650 -40.50 -3.66 -17.07
C THR A 650 -39.75 -2.70 -17.99
N SER A 651 -40.25 -1.47 -18.12
CA SER A 651 -39.68 -0.41 -18.95
C SER A 651 -39.92 0.96 -18.31
N LEU A 652 -39.01 1.91 -18.54
CA LEU A 652 -39.18 3.29 -18.10
C LEU A 652 -40.52 3.87 -18.61
N PRO A 653 -41.28 4.61 -17.77
CA PRO A 653 -42.43 5.38 -18.22
C PRO A 653 -42.07 6.32 -19.38
N THR A 654 -42.97 6.54 -20.33
CA THR A 654 -42.69 7.39 -21.51
C THR A 654 -42.22 8.80 -21.13
N SER A 655 -42.75 9.37 -20.05
CA SER A 655 -42.31 10.66 -19.51
C SER A 655 -40.86 10.65 -19.01
N TYR A 656 -40.36 9.52 -18.53
CA TYR A 656 -38.99 9.38 -18.03
C TYR A 656 -38.04 9.14 -19.19
N GLN A 657 -38.46 8.35 -20.19
CA GLN A 657 -37.66 8.08 -21.39
C GLN A 657 -37.19 9.35 -22.08
N THR A 658 -38.06 10.37 -22.23
CA THR A 658 -37.68 11.65 -22.86
C THR A 658 -36.56 12.36 -22.10
N ALA A 659 -36.54 12.26 -20.76
CA ALA A 659 -35.53 12.92 -19.93
C ALA A 659 -34.25 12.09 -19.76
N LEU A 660 -34.36 10.76 -19.63
CA LEU A 660 -33.25 9.88 -19.26
C LEU A 660 -32.54 9.25 -20.46
N ASN A 661 -33.22 8.99 -21.58
CA ASN A 661 -32.62 8.30 -22.72
C ASN A 661 -31.35 8.99 -23.27
N PRO A 662 -31.28 10.34 -23.37
CA PRO A 662 -30.05 11.00 -23.81
C PRO A 662 -28.86 10.72 -22.88
N THR A 663 -29.07 10.78 -21.55
CA THR A 663 -28.03 10.50 -20.57
C THR A 663 -27.64 9.02 -20.57
N ILE A 664 -28.61 8.11 -20.68
CA ILE A 664 -28.34 6.66 -20.80
C ILE A 664 -27.49 6.40 -22.05
N ALA A 665 -27.89 6.91 -23.22
CA ALA A 665 -27.17 6.69 -24.46
C ALA A 665 -25.77 7.33 -24.52
N ALA A 666 -25.52 8.39 -23.74
CA ALA A 666 -24.22 9.07 -23.70
C ALA A 666 -23.19 8.40 -22.77
N ASN A 667 -23.64 7.59 -21.81
CA ASN A 667 -22.78 7.01 -20.78
C ASN A 667 -22.57 5.50 -20.96
N TRP A 668 -23.55 4.79 -21.52
CA TRP A 668 -23.40 3.39 -21.91
C TRP A 668 -22.76 3.29 -23.30
N VAL A 669 -21.67 2.52 -23.43
CA VAL A 669 -20.92 2.31 -24.68
C VAL A 669 -21.23 0.95 -25.28
#